data_AF-A0A366S750-F1
#
_entry.id   AF-A0A366S750-F1
#
_cell.length_a   1.000
_cell.length_b   1.000
_cell.length_c   1.000
_cell.angle_alpha   90.00
_cell.angle_beta   90.00
_cell.angle_gamma   90.00
#
_symmetry.space_group_name_H-M   'P 1'
#
loop_
_entity.id
_entity.type
_entity.pdbx_description
1 polymer ?
#
loop_
_entity_poly.entity_id
_entity_poly.type
_entity_poly.pdbx_seq_one_letter_code
_entity_poly.pdbx_strand_id
1 'polypeptide(L)'
;MLPITTCFVAGSQYLLHPVKLGTIQETIKPDALIPVTLLTTEEIFGDLEGVLRLFDTVDDVFNPEFGSILVEKTGNDTNNVLTDARLTYHMDLINTLEGLSELPSGPYFLHGPNLHQAWRLYDDEYGAFTVGIIPDDVDQPKEYQPVTSSSVRGDSVTVPVPSRLYYPKPSLRKPLSGVRVSLSDTISLKGTHTTFSSRAWKSLYKDPADKTILTAQKLVDQGAIIVGKTKTTQFGTGAEWVDEQAPWSSRGDGYQRIQGASVGAASAIIGYEWLDHSVGVDDDTIPTENGIYSLVHTTSLPPFGIATLSKYDGARFFSRSLKGLLDFAPSQETEADKDKPPSRIIIPTDLLMADQYQKIAMVGFALTLEELSGTKVEYIEISDVWDKDPPVEAPTETMQEYMSNAPFRSWCYEYTGRLDEFRTEYRQKFHKEPFVENTVKNILDTCGDRTEEEHHEDEKRLEIYREWFHDKVMSISTAPNANENSIVVLPCGDNHVKYRHDLFYEAPSFDWNITSSTLAPVLGATVLSFPVAQIPYESHVTKTHEYLPLCVSVLSLHGDDKSVIRWVEKVLQKHKVPTKVEVGRTAFPVKESDHSLKHSQDSLLVQGSWFLTMAEPANTPVPASTPRATSPAPQQTLFSQSGSFLSPKLSMPPSKPRVLHIGDPIKYNPETYLRFSIQCEILRPSTEERQRPEFIKALKEKRWGEFDAIFRPFWGTGGEMGKWDAELIDLLPESVKVFASAGAGFDWADTKLLGERGIIYCNSGLAAAEAVADFAMAGIISTFRVLPWCISSAMSGDEEAFSTNHRDATMQSHNLRNKALGLIGFGNIGQQIAARAHHGFGMDIHYYDILPKPSSVVAPLRATHHETLESLLRRCDCVVLCTPAGDGTLINATTLPLFKQGSRFVNIARGSLVDEDALVAALRDGTISSAALDVHANEPKIHPGLMELAKEGRVLLTCHNAGGTVDTHKGFEELSMRNIMAVLSGGEAITPVNLQFLKK
;
A
#
# COMPACT_ATOMS: atom_id res chain seq x y z
N MET A 1 -38.81 11.15 28.85
CA MET A 1 -37.95 12.13 28.16
C MET A 1 -37.96 13.43 28.95
N LEU A 2 -36.78 13.87 29.38
CA LEU A 2 -36.54 15.17 29.97
C LEU A 2 -36.74 16.26 28.90
N PRO A 3 -37.34 17.41 29.25
CA PRO A 3 -37.52 18.50 28.30
C PRO A 3 -36.17 19.10 27.91
N ILE A 4 -35.91 19.20 26.61
CA ILE A 4 -34.69 19.78 26.06
C ILE A 4 -34.92 21.28 25.84
N THR A 5 -34.04 22.11 26.40
CA THR A 5 -34.04 23.56 26.17
C THR A 5 -32.76 23.93 25.45
N THR A 6 -32.88 24.63 24.32
CA THR A 6 -31.73 25.11 23.54
C THR A 6 -31.76 26.63 23.39
N CYS A 7 -30.59 27.23 23.19
CA CYS A 7 -30.45 28.67 22.97
C CYS A 7 -29.21 28.98 22.14
N PHE A 8 -29.04 30.26 21.78
CA PHE A 8 -27.87 30.75 21.07
C PHE A 8 -27.08 31.72 21.93
N VAL A 9 -25.77 31.52 21.98
CA VAL A 9 -24.81 32.44 22.62
C VAL A 9 -23.71 32.69 21.59
N ALA A 10 -23.48 33.96 21.26
CA ALA A 10 -22.48 34.38 20.26
C ALA A 10 -22.55 33.62 18.91
N GLY A 11 -23.75 33.24 18.46
CA GLY A 11 -23.95 32.48 17.22
C GLY A 11 -23.74 30.96 17.32
N SER A 12 -23.26 30.46 18.46
CA SER A 12 -23.18 29.02 18.76
C SER A 12 -24.46 28.54 19.44
N GLN A 13 -24.90 27.33 19.08
CA GLN A 13 -26.07 26.71 19.69
C GLN A 13 -25.67 25.93 20.96
N TYR A 14 -26.45 26.08 22.01
CA TYR A 14 -26.25 25.41 23.29
C TYR A 14 -27.51 24.69 23.74
N LEU A 15 -27.31 23.59 24.45
CA LEU A 15 -28.29 22.84 25.21
C LEU A 15 -28.07 23.10 26.71
N LEU A 16 -29.16 23.39 27.41
CA LEU A 16 -29.18 23.39 28.86
C LEU A 16 -29.43 21.97 29.32
N HIS A 17 -28.49 21.40 30.09
CA HIS A 17 -28.69 20.07 30.64
C HIS A 17 -29.92 20.07 31.56
N PRO A 18 -30.88 19.14 31.44
CA PRO A 18 -32.14 19.21 32.20
C PRO A 18 -31.98 19.08 33.71
N VAL A 19 -30.85 18.52 34.17
CA VAL A 19 -30.54 18.39 35.60
C VAL A 19 -30.32 19.76 36.22
N LYS A 20 -31.10 20.08 37.25
CA LYS A 20 -30.94 21.27 38.08
C LYS A 20 -29.81 21.05 39.08
N LEU A 21 -28.77 21.88 39.01
CA LEU A 21 -27.61 21.80 39.90
C LEU A 21 -27.74 22.70 41.13
N GLY A 22 -28.51 23.78 41.06
CA GLY A 22 -28.67 24.69 42.20
C GLY A 22 -29.61 25.84 41.90
N THR A 23 -29.71 26.80 42.83
CA THR A 23 -30.54 28.00 42.69
C THR A 23 -29.76 29.23 43.17
N ILE A 24 -30.11 30.43 42.72
CA ILE A 24 -29.58 31.68 43.27
C ILE A 24 -30.66 32.42 44.09
N GLN A 25 -30.26 33.29 45.03
CA GLN A 25 -31.21 34.02 45.92
C GLN A 25 -31.99 35.10 45.19
N GLU A 26 -31.42 35.67 44.14
CA GLU A 26 -31.88 36.91 43.54
C GLU A 26 -33.12 36.69 42.65
N THR A 27 -33.96 37.72 42.54
CA THR A 27 -35.17 37.67 41.70
C THR A 27 -34.82 37.83 40.23
N ILE A 28 -34.31 36.76 39.61
CA ILE A 28 -34.24 36.65 38.15
C ILE A 28 -35.67 36.42 37.62
N LYS A 29 -35.99 37.03 36.48
CA LYS A 29 -37.26 36.78 35.80
C LYS A 29 -37.41 35.27 35.57
N PRO A 30 -38.53 34.63 35.94
CA PRO A 30 -38.70 33.18 35.84
C PRO A 30 -38.42 32.60 34.45
N ASP A 31 -38.66 33.39 33.40
CA ASP A 31 -38.49 33.00 32.00
C ASP A 31 -37.14 33.43 31.39
N ALA A 32 -36.26 34.09 32.18
CA ALA A 32 -34.96 34.52 31.66
C ALA A 32 -34.03 33.32 31.51
N LEU A 33 -33.32 33.32 30.39
CA LEU A 33 -32.27 32.37 30.09
C LEU A 33 -30.96 33.15 29.93
N ILE A 34 -30.02 32.94 30.85
CA ILE A 34 -28.85 33.80 30.99
C ILE A 34 -27.58 32.93 31.02
N PRO A 35 -26.63 33.13 30.09
CA PRO A 35 -25.31 32.51 30.19
C PRO A 35 -24.52 33.15 31.34
N VAL A 36 -23.90 32.34 32.18
CA VAL A 36 -23.13 32.78 33.34
C VAL A 36 -21.85 31.97 33.51
N THR A 37 -20.85 32.52 34.20
CA THR A 37 -19.66 31.78 34.60
C THR A 37 -19.67 31.57 36.11
N LEU A 38 -19.62 30.31 36.54
CA LEU A 38 -19.52 29.94 37.96
C LEU A 38 -18.04 29.96 38.37
N LEU A 39 -17.71 30.70 39.43
CA LEU A 39 -16.33 30.91 39.90
C LEU A 39 -16.25 30.90 41.44
N THR A 40 -15.08 30.59 41.97
CA THR A 40 -14.74 30.81 43.39
C THR A 40 -14.47 32.28 43.68
N THR A 41 -14.52 32.67 44.96
CA THR A 41 -14.18 34.02 45.42
C THR A 41 -12.77 34.44 44.96
N GLU A 42 -11.78 33.54 45.05
CA GLU A 42 -10.40 33.84 44.64
C GLU A 42 -10.28 34.07 43.12
N GLU A 43 -11.01 33.30 42.30
CA GLU A 43 -11.02 33.48 40.85
C GLU A 43 -11.71 34.78 40.42
N ILE A 44 -12.74 35.23 41.15
CA ILE A 44 -13.46 36.48 40.86
C ILE A 44 -12.63 37.71 41.26
N PHE A 45 -12.00 37.69 42.44
CA PHE A 45 -11.31 38.85 43.01
C PHE A 45 -9.78 38.82 42.82
N GLY A 46 -9.24 37.76 42.21
CA GLY A 46 -7.84 37.61 41.78
C GLY A 46 -7.59 38.09 40.34
N ASP A 47 -6.95 37.26 39.52
CA ASP A 47 -6.74 37.52 38.07
C ASP A 47 -7.90 36.96 37.23
N LEU A 48 -9.08 37.57 37.37
CA LEU A 48 -10.29 37.15 36.65
C LEU A 48 -10.08 37.08 35.13
N GLU A 49 -9.44 38.09 34.56
CA GLU A 49 -9.16 38.15 33.12
C GLU A 49 -8.22 37.02 32.67
N GLY A 50 -7.22 36.68 33.49
CA GLY A 50 -6.38 35.51 33.26
C GLY A 50 -7.17 34.20 33.29
N VAL A 51 -8.11 34.05 34.23
CA VAL A 51 -8.98 32.86 34.35
C VAL A 51 -9.91 32.72 33.14
N LEU A 52 -10.60 33.79 32.74
CA LEU A 52 -11.51 33.73 31.59
C LEU A 52 -10.76 33.47 30.27
N ARG A 53 -9.57 34.06 30.08
CA ARG A 53 -8.69 33.73 28.95
C ARG A 53 -8.23 32.28 28.97
N LEU A 54 -7.95 31.73 30.16
CA LEU A 54 -7.60 30.32 30.29
C LEU A 54 -8.76 29.43 29.86
N PHE A 55 -9.98 29.71 30.31
CA PHE A 55 -11.18 28.95 29.91
C PHE A 55 -11.39 28.97 28.39
N ASP A 56 -11.30 30.14 27.76
CA ASP A 56 -11.38 30.30 26.30
C ASP A 56 -10.28 29.52 25.54
N THR A 57 -9.13 29.29 26.17
CA THR A 57 -8.01 28.57 25.56
C THR A 57 -8.13 27.04 25.70
N VAL A 58 -8.68 26.54 26.82
CA VAL A 58 -8.66 25.10 27.16
C VAL A 58 -10.01 24.40 26.97
N ASP A 59 -11.09 25.17 26.79
CA ASP A 59 -12.44 24.65 26.65
C ASP A 59 -13.09 25.12 25.35
N ASP A 60 -13.62 24.17 24.60
CA ASP A 60 -14.27 24.39 23.30
C ASP A 60 -15.78 24.67 23.43
N VAL A 61 -16.31 24.62 24.65
CA VAL A 61 -17.70 24.95 25.00
C VAL A 61 -17.83 26.37 25.54
N PHE A 62 -16.88 26.82 26.36
CA PHE A 62 -16.82 28.18 26.88
C PHE A 62 -16.74 29.20 25.73
N ASN A 63 -17.43 30.33 25.91
CA ASN A 63 -17.36 31.47 25.02
C ASN A 63 -17.21 32.73 25.87
N PRO A 64 -16.44 33.75 25.44
CA PRO A 64 -16.24 34.97 26.22
C PRO A 64 -17.53 35.68 26.66
N GLU A 65 -18.65 35.53 25.94
CA GLU A 65 -19.95 36.07 26.34
C GLU A 65 -20.46 35.51 27.68
N PHE A 66 -20.07 34.29 28.06
CA PHE A 66 -20.38 33.73 29.40
C PHE A 66 -19.70 34.52 30.52
N GLY A 67 -18.63 35.27 30.23
CA GLY A 67 -17.92 36.11 31.19
C GLY A 67 -18.65 37.42 31.56
N SER A 68 -19.79 37.71 30.94
CA SER A 68 -20.56 38.94 31.22
C SER A 68 -21.21 38.97 32.60
N ILE A 69 -21.61 37.79 33.09
CA ILE A 69 -22.27 37.60 34.38
C ILE A 69 -21.54 36.50 35.14
N LEU A 70 -21.15 36.82 36.37
CA LEU A 70 -20.39 35.92 37.24
C LEU A 70 -21.29 35.43 38.36
N VAL A 71 -21.13 34.17 38.74
CA VAL A 71 -21.81 33.57 39.88
C VAL A 71 -20.76 33.06 40.86
N GLU A 72 -20.83 33.52 42.11
CA GLU A 72 -19.94 33.06 43.17
C GLU A 72 -20.47 31.77 43.80
N LYS A 73 -19.61 30.75 43.93
CA LYS A 73 -19.96 29.43 44.48
C LYS A 73 -20.38 29.44 45.96
N THR A 74 -19.78 30.32 46.77
CA THR A 74 -19.95 30.35 48.23
C THR A 74 -20.10 31.79 48.72
N GLY A 75 -21.23 32.43 48.42
CA GLY A 75 -21.54 33.77 48.92
C GLY A 75 -22.27 33.72 50.26
N ASN A 76 -21.67 34.28 51.32
CA ASN A 76 -22.35 34.49 52.62
C ASN A 76 -22.91 35.93 52.78
N ASP A 77 -22.62 36.83 51.85
CA ASP A 77 -23.03 38.24 51.91
C ASP A 77 -24.05 38.59 50.81
N THR A 78 -25.03 39.43 51.14
CA THR A 78 -26.26 39.68 50.37
C THR A 78 -26.20 40.90 49.44
N ASN A 79 -25.02 41.49 49.23
CA ASN A 79 -24.87 42.73 48.46
C ASN A 79 -24.04 42.51 47.20
N ASN A 80 -24.67 42.70 46.03
CA ASN A 80 -24.01 42.68 44.71
C ASN A 80 -22.79 43.61 44.70
N VAL A 81 -21.61 43.06 44.40
CA VAL A 81 -20.40 43.86 44.14
C VAL A 81 -20.25 44.04 42.63
N LEU A 82 -20.24 45.30 42.19
CA LEU A 82 -19.86 45.65 40.81
C LEU A 82 -18.34 45.56 40.70
N THR A 83 -17.85 44.41 40.24
CA THR A 83 -16.45 44.20 39.87
C THR A 83 -16.29 44.53 38.39
N ASP A 84 -15.54 45.59 38.09
CA ASP A 84 -15.07 45.93 36.74
C ASP A 84 -16.16 45.89 35.64
N ALA A 85 -17.31 46.51 35.92
CA ALA A 85 -18.50 46.60 35.05
C ALA A 85 -19.27 45.30 34.76
N ARG A 86 -18.97 44.18 35.45
CA ARG A 86 -19.73 42.91 35.38
C ARG A 86 -20.69 42.75 36.56
N LEU A 87 -21.80 42.04 36.34
CA LEU A 87 -22.77 41.69 37.38
C LEU A 87 -22.34 40.38 38.06
N THR A 88 -22.26 40.39 39.39
CA THR A 88 -21.94 39.21 40.20
C THR A 88 -23.16 38.81 41.04
N TYR A 89 -23.58 37.55 40.94
CA TYR A 89 -24.66 36.93 41.72
C TYR A 89 -24.11 35.88 42.70
N HIS A 90 -24.89 35.50 43.73
CA HIS A 90 -24.47 34.54 44.74
C HIS A 90 -25.35 33.27 44.73
N MET A 91 -24.71 32.10 44.79
CA MET A 91 -25.42 30.81 44.84
C MET A 91 -26.09 30.56 46.18
N ASP A 92 -27.33 30.05 46.14
CA ASP A 92 -28.07 29.60 47.30
C ASP A 92 -28.29 28.09 47.29
N LEU A 93 -27.82 27.43 48.34
CA LEU A 93 -27.69 25.98 48.38
C LEU A 93 -29.06 25.30 48.58
N ILE A 94 -29.36 24.29 47.76
CA ILE A 94 -30.41 23.32 48.07
C ILE A 94 -29.78 22.22 48.92
N ASN A 95 -30.21 22.08 50.18
CA ASN A 95 -29.68 21.12 51.18
C ASN A 95 -29.82 19.61 50.84
N THR A 96 -30.19 19.24 49.61
CA THR A 96 -30.49 17.83 49.23
C THR A 96 -29.46 17.16 48.35
N LEU A 97 -28.42 17.87 47.86
CA LEU A 97 -27.31 17.30 47.10
C LEU A 97 -26.03 17.41 47.93
N GLU A 98 -25.50 16.28 48.43
CA GLU A 98 -24.15 16.23 49.00
C GLU A 98 -23.13 16.62 47.91
N GLY A 99 -22.23 17.59 48.18
CA GLY A 99 -21.15 17.98 47.26
C GLY A 99 -21.32 19.29 46.48
N LEU A 100 -22.36 20.09 46.71
CA LEU A 100 -22.62 21.33 45.94
C LEU A 100 -21.55 22.43 46.05
N SER A 101 -20.77 22.48 47.14
CA SER A 101 -19.58 23.35 47.26
C SER A 101 -18.42 22.93 46.35
N GLU A 102 -18.54 21.78 45.68
CA GLU A 102 -17.53 21.19 44.79
C GLU A 102 -17.85 21.36 43.30
N LEU A 103 -18.90 22.12 42.94
CA LEU A 103 -19.22 22.38 41.53
C LEU A 103 -18.01 23.02 40.82
N PRO A 104 -17.62 22.53 39.64
CA PRO A 104 -16.46 23.02 38.90
C PRO A 104 -16.67 24.45 38.40
N SER A 105 -15.58 25.21 38.28
CA SER A 105 -15.64 26.55 37.69
C SER A 105 -15.80 26.43 36.17
N GLY A 106 -16.63 27.26 35.55
CA GLY A 106 -16.86 27.16 34.11
C GLY A 106 -18.18 27.79 33.62
N PRO A 107 -18.57 27.54 32.36
CA PRO A 107 -19.80 28.08 31.77
C PRO A 107 -21.03 27.37 32.33
N TYR A 108 -22.12 28.09 32.60
CA TYR A 108 -23.41 27.54 33.00
C TYR A 108 -24.54 28.41 32.44
N PHE A 109 -25.77 27.94 32.57
CA PHE A 109 -26.95 28.77 32.33
C PHE A 109 -27.83 28.88 33.57
N LEU A 110 -28.40 30.06 33.73
CA LEU A 110 -29.54 30.30 34.61
C LEU A 110 -30.82 30.25 33.79
N HIS A 111 -31.73 29.35 34.14
CA HIS A 111 -33.11 29.34 33.65
C HIS A 111 -34.04 29.72 34.81
N GLY A 112 -34.51 30.96 34.78
CA GLY A 112 -35.01 31.62 35.98
C GLY A 112 -33.92 31.64 37.05
N PRO A 113 -34.18 31.21 38.30
CA PRO A 113 -33.17 31.16 39.34
C PRO A 113 -32.35 29.85 39.32
N ASN A 114 -32.65 28.89 38.44
CA ASN A 114 -32.06 27.54 38.47
C ASN A 114 -30.79 27.45 37.62
N LEU A 115 -29.74 26.83 38.17
CA LEU A 115 -28.46 26.61 37.49
C LEU A 115 -28.42 25.27 36.75
N HIS A 116 -27.98 25.28 35.50
CA HIS A 116 -27.85 24.13 34.60
C HIS A 116 -26.50 24.15 33.88
N GLN A 117 -25.92 22.98 33.60
CA GLN A 117 -24.71 22.90 32.76
C GLN A 117 -25.00 23.41 31.34
N ALA A 118 -24.01 24.09 30.77
CA ALA A 118 -23.96 24.51 29.38
C ALA A 118 -23.30 23.40 28.54
N TRP A 119 -24.04 22.83 27.62
CA TRP A 119 -23.53 21.87 26.64
C TRP A 119 -23.60 22.50 25.26
N ARG A 120 -22.51 22.52 24.51
CA ARG A 120 -22.53 23.04 23.13
C ARG A 120 -23.13 22.00 22.21
N LEU A 121 -24.00 22.43 21.30
CA LEU A 121 -24.52 21.58 20.22
C LEU A 121 -23.62 21.77 18.99
N TYR A 122 -22.86 20.74 18.65
CA TYR A 122 -22.05 20.71 17.43
C TYR A 122 -22.84 20.07 16.29
N ASP A 123 -22.77 20.66 15.11
CA ASP A 123 -23.35 20.08 13.90
C ASP A 123 -22.51 18.88 13.43
N ASP A 124 -23.15 17.77 13.07
CA ASP A 124 -22.47 16.60 12.50
C ASP A 124 -22.21 16.79 11.00
N GLU A 125 -21.26 17.67 10.67
CA GLU A 125 -20.87 18.04 9.29
C GLU A 125 -20.43 16.84 8.44
N TYR A 126 -19.81 15.83 9.05
CA TYR A 126 -19.36 14.62 8.37
C TYR A 126 -20.42 13.51 8.32
N GLY A 127 -21.60 13.72 8.93
CA GLY A 127 -22.66 12.71 8.96
C GLY A 127 -22.25 11.40 9.64
N ALA A 128 -21.34 11.47 10.62
CA ALA A 128 -20.75 10.33 11.32
C ALA A 128 -21.66 9.73 12.40
N PHE A 129 -22.57 10.52 12.96
CA PHE A 129 -23.43 10.14 14.07
C PHE A 129 -24.81 9.67 13.60
N THR A 130 -25.32 8.63 14.24
CA THR A 130 -26.73 8.26 14.17
C THR A 130 -27.55 9.19 15.05
N VAL A 131 -27.03 9.53 16.24
CA VAL A 131 -27.68 10.42 17.20
C VAL A 131 -26.71 10.95 18.27
N GLY A 132 -26.87 12.21 18.68
CA GLY A 132 -26.24 12.76 19.88
C GLY A 132 -27.05 12.40 21.14
N ILE A 133 -26.40 12.23 22.28
CA ILE A 133 -27.07 11.78 23.52
C ILE A 133 -26.66 12.61 24.73
N ILE A 134 -27.55 12.70 25.72
CA ILE A 134 -27.25 13.24 27.05
C ILE A 134 -27.57 12.19 28.12
N PRO A 135 -26.83 12.16 29.23
CA PRO A 135 -27.15 11.27 30.34
C PRO A 135 -28.36 11.78 31.16
N ASP A 136 -28.97 10.89 31.92
CA ASP A 136 -29.99 11.23 32.92
C ASP A 136 -29.42 12.00 34.10
N ASP A 137 -28.17 11.69 34.47
CA ASP A 137 -27.39 12.32 35.53
C ASP A 137 -25.96 12.63 35.04
N VAL A 138 -25.45 13.82 35.38
CA VAL A 138 -24.15 14.29 34.87
C VAL A 138 -22.94 13.70 35.62
N ASP A 139 -23.13 13.17 36.83
CA ASP A 139 -22.07 12.64 37.69
C ASP A 139 -22.06 11.12 37.72
N GLN A 140 -23.25 10.49 37.71
CA GLN A 140 -23.46 9.05 37.77
C GLN A 140 -24.50 8.59 36.74
N PRO A 141 -24.15 8.65 35.43
CA PRO A 141 -25.08 8.31 34.36
C PRO A 141 -25.52 6.84 34.44
N LYS A 142 -26.83 6.62 34.45
CA LYS A 142 -27.45 5.28 34.44
C LYS A 142 -28.22 5.01 33.16
N GLU A 143 -28.73 6.06 32.54
CA GLU A 143 -29.55 6.01 31.34
C GLU A 143 -29.24 7.21 30.45
N TYR A 144 -29.44 7.06 29.15
CA TYR A 144 -29.13 8.09 28.17
C TYR A 144 -30.36 8.42 27.35
N GLN A 145 -30.51 9.70 27.03
CA GLN A 145 -31.59 10.23 26.21
C GLN A 145 -31.04 10.73 24.87
N PRO A 146 -31.59 10.25 23.74
CA PRO A 146 -31.33 10.83 22.41
C PRO A 146 -31.75 12.31 22.34
N VAL A 147 -30.89 13.16 21.77
CA VAL A 147 -31.20 14.56 21.50
C VAL A 147 -31.93 14.68 20.17
N THR A 148 -33.14 15.23 20.21
CA THR A 148 -34.03 15.40 19.05
C THR A 148 -33.89 16.76 18.36
N SER A 149 -32.77 17.45 18.59
CA SER A 149 -32.45 18.72 17.92
C SER A 149 -31.73 18.45 16.59
N SER A 150 -32.10 19.21 15.56
CA SER A 150 -31.37 19.28 14.30
C SER A 150 -30.38 20.44 14.32
N SER A 151 -29.44 20.42 13.37
CA SER A 151 -28.53 21.54 13.13
C SER A 151 -29.30 22.82 12.86
N VAL A 152 -28.63 23.96 13.00
CA VAL A 152 -29.22 25.28 12.71
C VAL A 152 -29.76 25.35 11.28
N ARG A 153 -29.14 24.62 10.35
CA ARG A 153 -29.53 24.52 8.93
C ARG A 153 -30.56 23.42 8.66
N GLY A 154 -30.80 22.53 9.62
CA GLY A 154 -31.73 21.41 9.51
C GLY A 154 -31.25 20.28 8.60
N ASP A 155 -29.96 20.25 8.27
CA ASP A 155 -29.33 19.31 7.33
C ASP A 155 -28.52 18.20 8.01
N SER A 156 -28.25 18.31 9.32
CA SER A 156 -27.49 17.31 10.08
C SER A 156 -28.03 17.13 11.50
N VAL A 157 -27.60 16.06 12.17
CA VAL A 157 -27.85 15.83 13.60
C VAL A 157 -26.93 16.73 14.42
N THR A 158 -27.36 17.13 15.62
CA THR A 158 -26.48 17.83 16.58
C THR A 158 -25.97 16.89 17.65
N VAL A 159 -24.69 17.00 17.99
CA VAL A 159 -24.05 16.27 19.09
C VAL A 159 -23.88 17.21 20.29
N PRO A 160 -24.52 16.90 21.44
CA PRO A 160 -24.36 17.68 22.65
C PRO A 160 -23.03 17.35 23.33
N VAL A 161 -22.23 18.38 23.62
CA VAL A 161 -20.87 18.23 24.16
C VAL A 161 -20.73 19.09 25.43
N PRO A 162 -20.42 18.48 26.59
CA PRO A 162 -20.21 19.22 27.84
C PRO A 162 -18.87 19.92 27.87
N SER A 163 -18.76 21.01 28.63
CA SER A 163 -17.48 21.70 28.88
C SER A 163 -16.45 20.77 29.52
N ARG A 164 -15.19 20.86 29.07
CA ARG A 164 -14.06 20.13 29.66
C ARG A 164 -13.77 20.58 31.09
N LEU A 165 -14.16 21.81 31.43
CA LEU A 165 -13.94 22.41 32.75
C LEU A 165 -14.74 21.71 33.86
N TYR A 166 -15.80 20.98 33.50
CA TYR A 166 -16.61 20.28 34.49
C TYR A 166 -15.93 19.06 35.12
N TYR A 167 -14.84 18.59 34.51
CA TYR A 167 -14.27 17.31 34.89
C TYR A 167 -12.93 17.51 35.60
N PRO A 168 -12.74 16.85 36.76
CA PRO A 168 -11.45 16.90 37.45
C PRO A 168 -10.37 16.21 36.61
N LYS A 169 -9.10 16.51 36.91
CA LYS A 169 -7.98 15.82 36.28
C LYS A 169 -8.09 14.30 36.47
N PRO A 170 -7.69 13.50 35.45
CA PRO A 170 -7.65 12.05 35.55
C PRO A 170 -7.00 11.53 36.84
N SER A 171 -7.58 10.48 37.40
CA SER A 171 -7.10 9.82 38.63
C SER A 171 -7.00 8.31 38.42
N LEU A 172 -6.33 7.61 39.34
CA LEU A 172 -6.23 6.14 39.32
C LEU A 172 -7.60 5.43 39.27
N ARG A 173 -8.64 6.03 39.85
CA ARG A 173 -10.01 5.47 39.86
C ARG A 173 -10.83 5.85 38.63
N LYS A 174 -10.66 7.10 38.16
CA LYS A 174 -11.31 7.63 36.96
C LYS A 174 -10.25 8.09 35.96
N PRO A 175 -9.57 7.17 35.26
CA PRO A 175 -8.49 7.51 34.34
C PRO A 175 -8.99 8.23 33.08
N LEU A 176 -10.28 8.09 32.72
CA LEU A 176 -10.89 8.71 31.55
C LEU A 176 -11.70 9.97 31.90
N SER A 177 -11.47 10.56 33.09
CA SER A 177 -12.14 11.79 33.50
C SER A 177 -11.92 12.93 32.50
N GLY A 178 -13.00 13.50 31.96
CA GLY A 178 -12.95 14.57 30.96
C GLY A 178 -12.74 14.10 29.52
N VAL A 179 -12.65 12.79 29.30
CA VAL A 179 -12.44 12.19 27.97
C VAL A 179 -13.79 11.94 27.30
N ARG A 180 -14.00 12.55 26.14
CA ARG A 180 -15.24 12.43 25.35
C ARG A 180 -15.14 11.27 24.38
N VAL A 181 -16.13 10.38 24.43
CA VAL A 181 -16.14 9.12 23.68
C VAL A 181 -17.44 8.96 22.91
N SER A 182 -17.35 8.51 21.66
CA SER A 182 -18.50 8.03 20.90
C SER A 182 -18.53 6.51 20.86
N LEU A 183 -19.73 5.93 20.78
CA LEU A 183 -19.92 4.48 20.69
C LEU A 183 -20.56 4.11 19.36
N SER A 184 -20.18 2.99 18.78
CA SER A 184 -20.87 2.42 17.62
C SER A 184 -22.37 2.22 17.90
N ASP A 185 -23.18 2.39 16.86
CA ASP A 185 -24.62 2.11 16.91
C ASP A 185 -24.94 0.69 17.40
N THR A 186 -24.05 -0.28 17.19
CA THR A 186 -24.21 -1.68 17.63
C THR A 186 -23.96 -1.90 19.12
N ILE A 187 -23.40 -0.91 19.82
CA ILE A 187 -23.14 -0.97 21.26
C ILE A 187 -24.37 -0.48 22.02
N SER A 188 -25.02 -1.39 22.75
CA SER A 188 -26.23 -1.09 23.51
C SER A 188 -25.96 -0.21 24.73
N LEU A 189 -26.66 0.91 24.79
CA LEU A 189 -26.62 1.88 25.88
C LEU A 189 -28.05 2.15 26.33
N LYS A 190 -28.32 1.98 27.64
CA LYS A 190 -29.69 2.08 28.16
C LYS A 190 -30.34 3.42 27.78
N GLY A 191 -31.55 3.36 27.25
CA GLY A 191 -32.32 4.54 26.81
C GLY A 191 -32.06 4.99 25.36
N THR A 192 -31.12 4.34 24.66
CA THR A 192 -30.82 4.61 23.23
C THR A 192 -31.26 3.47 22.32
N HIS A 193 -31.43 3.75 21.03
CA HIS A 193 -31.74 2.73 20.02
C HIS A 193 -30.47 2.15 19.39
N THR A 194 -30.54 0.87 19.01
CA THR A 194 -29.57 0.20 18.13
C THR A 194 -30.24 -0.05 16.81
N THR A 195 -29.60 0.36 15.71
CA THR A 195 -30.28 0.46 14.41
C THR A 195 -29.64 -0.34 13.29
N PHE A 196 -28.37 -0.73 13.43
CA PHE A 196 -27.57 -1.42 12.42
C PHE A 196 -27.58 -0.72 11.06
N SER A 197 -27.79 0.61 11.05
CA SER A 197 -28.02 1.40 9.84
C SER A 197 -29.08 0.79 8.90
N SER A 198 -30.09 0.10 9.46
CA SER A 198 -31.16 -0.56 8.70
C SER A 198 -32.52 0.05 9.05
N ARG A 199 -33.25 0.52 8.04
CA ARG A 199 -34.63 1.00 8.20
C ARG A 199 -35.57 -0.12 8.61
N ALA A 200 -35.34 -1.33 8.08
CA ALA A 200 -36.12 -2.51 8.43
C ALA A 200 -35.95 -2.86 9.92
N TRP A 201 -34.71 -2.86 10.42
CA TRP A 201 -34.41 -3.07 11.84
C TRP A 201 -35.13 -2.05 12.74
N LYS A 202 -34.96 -0.75 12.47
CA LYS A 202 -35.62 0.34 13.21
C LYS A 202 -37.15 0.20 13.25
N SER A 203 -37.75 -0.32 12.18
CA SER A 203 -39.20 -0.47 12.11
C SER A 203 -39.74 -1.63 12.96
N LEU A 204 -38.93 -2.69 13.11
CA LEU A 204 -39.27 -3.85 13.93
C LEU A 204 -39.06 -3.55 15.42
N TYR A 205 -37.86 -3.09 15.79
CA TYR A 205 -37.41 -2.81 17.15
C TYR A 205 -37.49 -1.31 17.45
N LYS A 206 -38.62 -0.89 18.02
CA LYS A 206 -38.91 0.53 18.28
C LYS A 206 -38.53 0.99 19.69
N ASP A 207 -38.37 0.04 20.61
CA ASP A 207 -38.10 0.35 22.00
C ASP A 207 -36.59 0.60 22.19
N PRO A 208 -36.20 1.59 23.02
CA PRO A 208 -34.80 1.80 23.35
C PRO A 208 -34.26 0.61 24.17
N ALA A 209 -32.94 0.44 24.14
CA ALA A 209 -32.25 -0.58 24.93
C ALA A 209 -32.56 -0.43 26.43
N ASP A 210 -32.83 -1.55 27.10
CA ASP A 210 -33.17 -1.61 28.51
C ASP A 210 -31.92 -1.65 29.42
N LYS A 211 -30.74 -1.94 28.84
CA LYS A 211 -29.48 -2.12 29.54
C LYS A 211 -28.31 -1.50 28.81
N THR A 212 -27.37 -0.97 29.61
CA THR A 212 -26.04 -0.59 29.16
C THR A 212 -25.16 -1.82 29.22
N ILE A 213 -24.44 -2.09 28.14
CA ILE A 213 -23.56 -3.24 28.07
C ILE A 213 -22.26 -3.02 28.87
N LEU A 214 -21.67 -4.10 29.39
CA LEU A 214 -20.50 -4.07 30.26
C LEU A 214 -19.29 -3.31 29.68
N THR A 215 -19.02 -3.37 28.36
CA THR A 215 -17.92 -2.60 27.76
C THR A 215 -18.16 -1.09 27.86
N ALA A 216 -19.37 -0.63 27.51
CA ALA A 216 -19.74 0.77 27.66
C ALA A 216 -19.79 1.18 29.14
N GLN A 217 -20.28 0.30 30.02
CA GLN A 217 -20.32 0.55 31.46
C GLN A 217 -18.91 0.74 32.04
N LYS A 218 -17.93 -0.09 31.64
CA LYS A 218 -16.54 0.06 32.09
C LYS A 218 -15.95 1.43 31.73
N LEU A 219 -16.25 1.95 30.53
CA LEU A 219 -15.79 3.28 30.10
C LEU A 219 -16.41 4.37 30.98
N VAL A 220 -17.72 4.28 31.22
CA VAL A 220 -18.46 5.19 32.09
C VAL A 220 -17.91 5.15 33.53
N ASP A 221 -17.67 3.96 34.08
CA ASP A 221 -17.12 3.77 35.43
C ASP A 221 -15.71 4.36 35.56
N GLN A 222 -14.92 4.32 34.48
CA GLN A 222 -13.60 4.96 34.37
C GLN A 222 -13.66 6.48 34.18
N GLY A 223 -14.86 7.06 34.05
CA GLY A 223 -15.09 8.51 33.94
C GLY A 223 -15.22 9.05 32.51
N ALA A 224 -15.32 8.19 31.50
CA ALA A 224 -15.52 8.62 30.11
C ALA A 224 -16.92 9.23 29.92
N ILE A 225 -17.00 10.23 29.05
CA ILE A 225 -18.23 10.97 28.74
C ILE A 225 -18.75 10.49 27.39
N ILE A 226 -19.90 9.81 27.39
CA ILE A 226 -20.50 9.33 26.14
C ILE A 226 -21.36 10.44 25.52
N VAL A 227 -20.97 10.90 24.33
CA VAL A 227 -21.59 12.07 23.67
C VAL A 227 -22.56 11.71 22.53
N GLY A 228 -22.45 10.50 21.97
CA GLY A 228 -23.32 10.07 20.88
C GLY A 228 -23.04 8.67 20.38
N LYS A 229 -23.93 8.18 19.50
CA LYS A 229 -23.78 6.92 18.78
C LYS A 229 -23.39 7.16 17.32
N THR A 230 -22.35 6.49 16.83
CA THR A 230 -21.83 6.61 15.46
C THR A 230 -22.37 5.54 14.53
N LYS A 231 -22.56 5.88 13.25
CA LYS A 231 -23.08 4.96 12.23
C LYS A 231 -22.14 3.79 11.98
N THR A 232 -22.75 2.65 11.62
CA THR A 232 -22.06 1.50 11.01
C THR A 232 -22.50 1.36 9.55
N THR A 233 -21.81 0.54 8.78
CA THR A 233 -22.41 -0.03 7.56
C THR A 233 -23.64 -0.89 7.92
N GLN A 234 -24.53 -1.15 6.95
CA GLN A 234 -25.73 -1.96 7.21
C GLN A 234 -25.31 -3.36 7.69
N PHE A 235 -25.71 -3.72 8.92
CA PHE A 235 -25.31 -4.98 9.58
C PHE A 235 -23.79 -5.22 9.59
N GLY A 236 -22.97 -4.16 9.62
CA GLY A 236 -21.51 -4.26 9.67
C GLY A 236 -20.83 -4.62 8.34
N THR A 237 -21.58 -5.04 7.32
CA THR A 237 -20.99 -5.53 6.05
C THR A 237 -21.47 -4.77 4.81
N GLY A 238 -22.55 -3.99 4.90
CA GLY A 238 -23.09 -3.24 3.77
C GLY A 238 -22.11 -2.24 3.16
N ALA A 239 -22.15 -2.02 1.85
CA ALA A 239 -21.25 -1.11 1.17
C ALA A 239 -21.98 0.04 0.48
N GLU A 240 -23.28 -0.08 0.24
CA GLU A 240 -24.05 0.73 -0.70
C GLU A 240 -24.72 1.96 -0.06
N TRP A 241 -24.97 1.94 1.25
CA TRP A 241 -25.54 3.07 2.00
C TRP A 241 -26.91 3.53 1.46
N VAL A 242 -27.84 2.59 1.29
CA VAL A 242 -29.16 2.86 0.70
C VAL A 242 -30.19 3.28 1.74
N ASP A 243 -30.01 2.86 3.00
CA ASP A 243 -30.91 3.20 4.11
C ASP A 243 -30.49 4.48 4.85
N GLU A 244 -29.20 4.82 4.80
CA GLU A 244 -28.56 5.95 5.49
C GLU A 244 -27.49 6.56 4.58
N GLN A 245 -27.19 7.85 4.69
CA GLN A 245 -26.05 8.44 3.98
C GLN A 245 -24.72 8.05 4.63
N ALA A 246 -23.76 7.61 3.82
CA ALA A 246 -22.40 7.27 4.26
C ALA A 246 -21.67 8.46 4.91
N PRO A 247 -20.98 8.26 6.04
CA PRO A 247 -20.10 9.27 6.65
C PRO A 247 -19.04 9.80 5.68
N TRP A 248 -18.73 11.08 5.75
CA TRP A 248 -17.68 11.74 4.97
C TRP A 248 -16.31 11.53 5.61
N SER A 249 -15.28 11.34 4.79
CA SER A 249 -13.90 11.40 5.25
C SER A 249 -13.45 12.84 5.23
N SER A 250 -12.75 13.28 6.28
CA SER A 250 -12.10 14.59 6.28
C SER A 250 -10.74 14.57 5.59
N ARG A 251 -10.22 13.38 5.23
CA ARG A 251 -8.90 13.16 4.64
C ARG A 251 -8.88 13.43 3.13
N GLY A 252 -7.72 13.85 2.64
CA GLY A 252 -7.46 14.14 1.24
C GLY A 252 -8.47 15.14 0.68
N ASP A 253 -9.10 14.78 -0.43
CA ASP A 253 -10.12 15.62 -1.08
C ASP A 253 -11.51 15.60 -0.42
N GLY A 254 -11.70 14.78 0.62
CA GLY A 254 -12.98 14.62 1.31
C GLY A 254 -14.00 13.70 0.61
N TYR A 255 -13.68 13.16 -0.57
CA TYR A 255 -14.54 12.26 -1.34
C TYR A 255 -14.07 10.80 -1.30
N GLN A 256 -13.05 10.51 -0.51
CA GLN A 256 -12.58 9.16 -0.23
C GLN A 256 -13.66 8.36 0.52
N ARG A 257 -13.73 7.06 0.21
CA ARG A 257 -14.61 6.12 0.90
C ARG A 257 -13.91 5.58 2.15
N ILE A 258 -14.55 5.69 3.31
CA ILE A 258 -14.12 4.99 4.53
C ILE A 258 -14.63 3.56 4.44
N GLN A 259 -13.75 2.57 4.63
CA GLN A 259 -14.10 1.14 4.62
C GLN A 259 -14.21 0.60 6.04
N GLY A 260 -14.85 -0.56 6.18
CA GLY A 260 -15.01 -1.25 7.47
C GLY A 260 -16.44 -1.18 8.02
N ALA A 261 -16.69 -1.89 9.12
CA ALA A 261 -18.00 -1.87 9.79
C ALA A 261 -18.23 -0.56 10.57
N SER A 262 -17.17 -0.03 11.19
CA SER A 262 -17.19 1.12 12.10
C SER A 262 -16.86 2.47 11.45
N VAL A 263 -17.34 2.71 10.23
CA VAL A 263 -16.98 3.91 9.46
C VAL A 263 -17.32 5.24 10.15
N GLY A 264 -18.40 5.30 10.94
CA GLY A 264 -18.82 6.52 11.63
C GLY A 264 -17.87 6.86 12.76
N ALA A 265 -17.37 5.85 13.49
CA ALA A 265 -16.35 6.03 14.52
C ALA A 265 -15.03 6.56 13.91
N ALA A 266 -14.59 5.97 12.80
CA ALA A 266 -13.39 6.44 12.10
C ALA A 266 -13.55 7.88 11.58
N SER A 267 -14.67 8.18 10.92
CA SER A 267 -15.02 9.52 10.41
C SER A 267 -15.05 10.58 11.51
N ALA A 268 -15.66 10.26 12.65
CA ALA A 268 -15.75 11.19 13.77
C ALA A 268 -14.36 11.58 14.32
N ILE A 269 -13.44 10.61 14.43
CA ILE A 269 -12.11 10.84 15.01
C ILE A 269 -11.21 11.69 14.12
N ILE A 270 -11.26 11.48 12.80
CA ILE A 270 -10.53 12.32 11.84
C ILE A 270 -11.21 13.68 11.61
N GLY A 271 -12.51 13.80 11.89
CA GLY A 271 -13.30 14.99 11.58
C GLY A 271 -13.40 16.00 12.72
N TYR A 272 -13.55 15.54 13.97
CA TYR A 272 -13.97 16.41 15.08
C TYR A 272 -12.90 16.56 16.17
N GLU A 273 -12.33 17.75 16.30
CA GLU A 273 -11.33 18.04 17.34
C GLU A 273 -11.87 17.89 18.77
N TRP A 274 -13.15 18.23 18.97
CA TRP A 274 -13.83 18.16 20.27
C TRP A 274 -14.04 16.73 20.80
N LEU A 275 -13.91 15.70 19.95
CA LEU A 275 -14.03 14.29 20.30
C LEU A 275 -12.64 13.67 20.53
N ASP A 276 -12.47 12.92 21.63
CA ASP A 276 -11.17 12.34 21.98
C ASP A 276 -10.98 10.93 21.43
N HIS A 277 -11.99 10.06 21.61
CA HIS A 277 -11.93 8.64 21.19
C HIS A 277 -13.28 8.11 20.70
N SER A 278 -13.23 7.01 19.96
CA SER A 278 -14.42 6.30 19.49
C SER A 278 -14.25 4.81 19.66
N VAL A 279 -15.35 4.12 19.92
CA VAL A 279 -15.39 2.65 20.04
C VAL A 279 -16.27 2.07 18.96
N GLY A 280 -15.66 1.27 18.08
CA GLY A 280 -16.27 0.51 17.01
C GLY A 280 -16.46 -0.97 17.35
N VAL A 281 -17.16 -1.66 16.47
CA VAL A 281 -17.26 -3.12 16.42
C VAL A 281 -16.95 -3.53 14.99
N ASP A 282 -15.84 -4.26 14.78
CA ASP A 282 -15.38 -4.68 13.45
C ASP A 282 -15.03 -6.17 13.44
N ASP A 283 -15.23 -6.81 12.29
CA ASP A 283 -15.02 -8.25 12.06
C ASP A 283 -13.65 -8.59 11.49
N ASP A 284 -12.98 -7.65 10.80
CA ASP A 284 -11.58 -7.70 10.34
C ASP A 284 -11.27 -6.53 9.38
N THR A 285 -12.26 -6.08 8.61
CA THR A 285 -12.09 -5.01 7.62
C THR A 285 -11.53 -3.75 8.29
N ILE A 286 -10.29 -3.36 7.95
CA ILE A 286 -9.53 -2.38 8.73
C ILE A 286 -9.84 -0.94 8.26
N PRO A 287 -10.61 -0.11 8.99
CA PRO A 287 -10.86 1.30 8.68
C PRO A 287 -9.63 2.23 8.75
N THR A 288 -8.43 1.73 9.07
CA THR A 288 -7.25 2.58 9.34
C THR A 288 -6.56 3.12 8.09
N GLU A 289 -7.08 2.86 6.89
CA GLU A 289 -6.70 3.53 5.64
C GLU A 289 -6.81 5.07 5.74
N ASN A 290 -7.52 5.60 6.75
CA ASN A 290 -7.69 7.03 7.01
C ASN A 290 -6.60 7.65 7.92
N GLY A 291 -5.55 6.89 8.27
CA GLY A 291 -4.41 7.41 9.03
C GLY A 291 -4.74 7.74 10.47
N ILE A 292 -5.35 6.79 11.18
CA ILE A 292 -5.67 6.87 12.60
C ILE A 292 -5.06 5.69 13.35
N TYR A 293 -4.83 5.87 14.65
CA TYR A 293 -4.40 4.77 15.50
C TYR A 293 -5.63 3.97 15.93
N SER A 294 -5.56 2.65 15.77
CA SER A 294 -6.61 1.75 16.28
C SER A 294 -6.07 0.51 16.95
N LEU A 295 -6.77 0.06 17.99
CA LEU A 295 -6.50 -1.20 18.68
C LEU A 295 -7.75 -2.09 18.63
N VAL A 296 -7.61 -3.30 18.12
CA VAL A 296 -8.66 -4.33 18.14
C VAL A 296 -8.35 -5.34 19.23
N HIS A 297 -9.31 -5.63 20.11
CA HIS A 297 -9.19 -6.66 21.13
C HIS A 297 -10.19 -7.79 20.86
N THR A 298 -9.68 -8.99 20.57
CA THR A 298 -10.42 -10.14 20.02
C THR A 298 -10.62 -11.29 21.02
N THR A 299 -9.80 -11.41 22.07
CA THR A 299 -9.97 -12.51 23.04
C THR A 299 -10.85 -12.12 24.22
N SER A 300 -11.87 -12.95 24.44
CA SER A 300 -12.67 -13.09 25.66
C SER A 300 -13.19 -11.79 26.29
N LEU A 301 -13.93 -11.04 25.49
CA LEU A 301 -15.17 -10.53 26.04
C LEU A 301 -16.10 -11.76 26.22
N PRO A 302 -16.63 -12.12 27.43
CA PRO A 302 -17.85 -12.94 27.62
C PRO A 302 -18.98 -12.66 26.58
N PRO A 303 -20.18 -13.24 26.66
CA PRO A 303 -21.31 -12.74 25.88
C PRO A 303 -21.73 -11.36 26.42
N PHE A 304 -20.86 -10.38 26.19
CA PHE A 304 -21.07 -8.97 26.31
C PHE A 304 -22.17 -8.71 25.30
N GLY A 305 -23.37 -8.35 25.75
CA GLY A 305 -24.53 -7.97 24.95
C GLY A 305 -24.33 -6.74 24.05
N ILE A 306 -23.21 -6.68 23.33
CA ILE A 306 -23.05 -5.98 22.08
C ILE A 306 -23.92 -6.83 21.17
N ALA A 307 -24.75 -6.19 20.35
CA ALA A 307 -25.41 -6.92 19.29
C ALA A 307 -24.36 -7.23 18.21
N THR A 308 -23.38 -8.10 18.53
CA THR A 308 -22.46 -8.65 17.54
C THR A 308 -23.27 -9.54 16.60
N LEU A 309 -22.80 -9.73 15.39
CA LEU A 309 -23.39 -10.72 14.48
C LEU A 309 -22.56 -11.99 14.51
N SER A 310 -21.31 -11.92 14.99
CA SER A 310 -20.43 -13.08 15.17
C SER A 310 -19.45 -12.93 16.34
N LYS A 311 -18.83 -14.04 16.78
CA LYS A 311 -17.69 -14.08 17.70
C LYS A 311 -16.39 -13.58 17.09
N TYR A 312 -16.32 -13.45 15.76
CA TYR A 312 -15.19 -12.82 15.07
C TYR A 312 -15.20 -11.29 15.25
N ASP A 313 -16.34 -10.71 15.67
CA ASP A 313 -16.47 -9.28 15.91
C ASP A 313 -15.67 -8.87 17.16
N GLY A 314 -14.71 -7.96 16.99
CA GLY A 314 -13.91 -7.37 18.04
C GLY A 314 -14.31 -5.92 18.35
N ALA A 315 -14.13 -5.50 19.60
CA ALA A 315 -14.22 -4.08 19.95
C ALA A 315 -12.97 -3.37 19.43
N ARG A 316 -13.16 -2.33 18.59
CA ARG A 316 -12.07 -1.51 18.06
C ARG A 316 -12.06 -0.15 18.73
N PHE A 317 -10.93 0.22 19.31
CA PHE A 317 -10.72 1.53 19.91
C PHE A 317 -9.98 2.43 18.93
N PHE A 318 -10.53 3.61 18.67
CA PHE A 318 -9.93 4.61 17.78
C PHE A 318 -9.41 5.80 18.58
N SER A 319 -8.23 6.27 18.21
CA SER A 319 -7.59 7.43 18.83
C SER A 319 -6.76 8.20 17.82
N ARG A 320 -6.63 9.51 18.03
CA ARG A 320 -5.66 10.34 17.30
C ARG A 320 -4.23 10.20 17.83
N SER A 321 -3.99 9.45 18.91
CA SER A 321 -2.64 9.25 19.44
C SER A 321 -2.43 7.87 20.07
N LEU A 322 -1.18 7.40 20.07
CA LEU A 322 -0.78 6.18 20.79
C LEU A 322 -0.99 6.31 22.30
N LYS A 323 -0.71 7.49 22.87
CA LYS A 323 -1.01 7.77 24.28
C LYS A 323 -2.49 7.57 24.58
N GLY A 324 -3.35 8.07 23.71
CA GLY A 324 -4.78 7.84 23.81
C GLY A 324 -5.13 6.36 23.81
N LEU A 325 -4.56 5.54 22.91
CA LEU A 325 -4.81 4.10 22.94
C LEU A 325 -4.31 3.41 24.23
N LEU A 326 -3.18 3.85 24.79
CA LEU A 326 -2.68 3.34 26.08
C LEU A 326 -3.68 3.55 27.21
N ASP A 327 -4.41 4.67 27.20
CA ASP A 327 -5.42 4.98 28.21
C ASP A 327 -6.64 4.04 28.15
N PHE A 328 -6.92 3.45 26.97
CA PHE A 328 -8.00 2.47 26.75
C PHE A 328 -7.55 1.01 26.86
N ALA A 329 -6.24 0.73 26.80
CA ALA A 329 -5.72 -0.63 26.80
C ALA A 329 -6.09 -1.37 28.10
N PRO A 330 -6.79 -2.52 28.03
CA PRO A 330 -7.44 -3.16 29.18
C PRO A 330 -6.46 -3.84 30.16
N SER A 331 -5.21 -4.08 29.78
CA SER A 331 -4.27 -4.87 30.57
C SER A 331 -3.78 -4.14 31.85
N GLN A 332 -3.76 -4.88 32.97
CA GLN A 332 -3.00 -4.47 34.16
C GLN A 332 -1.57 -4.94 33.98
N GLU A 333 -0.69 -4.00 33.65
CA GLU A 333 0.72 -4.26 33.47
C GLU A 333 1.42 -4.26 34.83
N THR A 334 2.30 -5.24 35.08
CA THR A 334 3.19 -5.21 36.23
C THR A 334 4.43 -4.38 35.90
N GLU A 335 5.06 -3.72 36.88
CA GLU A 335 6.32 -2.97 36.65
C GLU A 335 7.46 -3.86 36.10
N ALA A 336 7.35 -5.19 36.20
CA ALA A 336 8.31 -6.13 35.63
C ALA A 336 8.11 -6.40 34.12
N ASP A 337 6.91 -6.14 33.60
CA ASP A 337 6.57 -6.32 32.17
C ASP A 337 6.87 -5.05 31.36
N LYS A 338 6.98 -3.92 32.04
CA LYS A 338 7.34 -2.62 31.49
C LYS A 338 8.69 -2.70 30.77
N ASP A 339 8.69 -2.35 29.49
CA ASP A 339 9.87 -2.32 28.61
C ASP A 339 10.50 -3.67 28.27
N LYS A 340 9.86 -4.80 28.57
CA LYS A 340 10.34 -6.11 28.11
C LYS A 340 10.34 -6.15 26.57
N PRO A 341 11.48 -6.43 25.89
CA PRO A 341 11.51 -6.50 24.44
C PRO A 341 10.68 -7.68 23.93
N PRO A 342 10.13 -7.58 22.70
CA PRO A 342 9.48 -8.72 22.07
C PRO A 342 10.46 -9.88 22.01
N SER A 343 10.03 -11.08 22.38
CA SER A 343 10.86 -12.28 22.35
C SER A 343 11.12 -12.77 20.93
N ARG A 344 10.20 -12.49 20.02
CA ARG A 344 10.28 -12.83 18.59
C ARG A 344 9.57 -11.78 17.75
N ILE A 345 10.14 -11.46 16.58
CA ILE A 345 9.54 -10.55 15.61
C ILE A 345 9.39 -11.31 14.29
N ILE A 346 8.15 -11.48 13.83
CA ILE A 346 7.84 -12.31 12.65
C ILE A 346 7.27 -11.45 11.53
N ILE A 347 7.73 -11.68 10.31
CA ILE A 347 7.12 -11.20 9.07
C ILE A 347 6.66 -12.42 8.26
N PRO A 348 5.34 -12.65 8.11
CA PRO A 348 4.80 -13.78 7.37
C PRO A 348 4.83 -13.49 5.86
N THR A 349 5.83 -14.01 5.15
CA THR A 349 6.11 -13.63 3.75
C THR A 349 5.05 -14.13 2.77
N ASP A 350 4.36 -15.22 3.08
CA ASP A 350 3.26 -15.79 2.30
C ASP A 350 1.94 -15.02 2.45
N LEU A 351 1.83 -14.13 3.45
CA LEU A 351 0.65 -13.26 3.65
C LEU A 351 0.86 -11.82 3.14
N LEU A 352 1.99 -11.53 2.50
CA LEU A 352 2.33 -10.19 1.99
C LEU A 352 1.74 -9.92 0.60
N MET A 353 0.44 -9.68 0.50
CA MET A 353 -0.22 -9.15 -0.70
C MET A 353 -0.13 -7.61 -0.77
N ALA A 354 1.03 -7.04 -0.43
CA ALA A 354 1.20 -5.62 -0.17
C ALA A 354 1.94 -4.90 -1.32
N ASP A 355 1.56 -3.66 -1.66
CA ASP A 355 2.30 -2.86 -2.63
C ASP A 355 3.69 -2.44 -2.12
N GLN A 356 4.49 -1.84 -3.00
CA GLN A 356 5.88 -1.48 -2.71
C GLN A 356 6.03 -0.56 -1.50
N TYR A 357 5.15 0.43 -1.30
CA TYR A 357 5.24 1.37 -0.18
C TYR A 357 4.94 0.66 1.16
N GLN A 358 3.92 -0.19 1.17
CA GLN A 358 3.56 -1.00 2.31
C GLN A 358 4.69 -1.94 2.74
N LYS A 359 5.32 -2.62 1.77
CA LYS A 359 6.47 -3.51 2.04
C LYS A 359 7.65 -2.74 2.65
N ILE A 360 7.99 -1.56 2.11
CA ILE A 360 9.09 -0.75 2.64
C ILE A 360 8.77 -0.27 4.06
N ALA A 361 7.55 0.20 4.31
CA ALA A 361 7.11 0.63 5.63
C ALA A 361 7.20 -0.49 6.68
N MET A 362 6.74 -1.71 6.34
CA MET A 362 6.78 -2.87 7.23
C MET A 362 8.22 -3.34 7.51
N VAL A 363 9.01 -3.53 6.46
CA VAL A 363 10.41 -4.00 6.58
C VAL A 363 11.24 -2.96 7.32
N GLY A 364 11.04 -1.67 7.01
CA GLY A 364 11.57 -0.57 7.79
C GLY A 364 11.21 -0.79 9.26
N PHE A 365 9.93 -0.65 9.62
CA PHE A 365 9.44 -0.78 10.99
C PHE A 365 10.09 -1.96 11.74
N ALA A 366 10.09 -3.15 11.14
CA ALA A 366 10.64 -4.35 11.74
C ALA A 366 12.16 -4.28 11.98
N LEU A 367 12.95 -3.72 11.06
CA LEU A 367 14.41 -3.57 11.23
C LEU A 367 14.78 -2.59 12.35
N THR A 368 14.07 -1.48 12.53
CA THR A 368 14.34 -0.63 13.72
C THR A 368 13.85 -1.28 14.98
N LEU A 369 12.77 -2.04 14.92
CA LEU A 369 12.35 -2.81 16.08
C LEU A 369 13.43 -3.84 16.46
N GLU A 370 14.05 -4.52 15.50
CA GLU A 370 15.24 -5.37 15.74
C GLU A 370 16.38 -4.59 16.38
N GLU A 371 16.72 -3.41 15.84
CA GLU A 371 17.80 -2.59 16.37
C GLU A 371 17.54 -2.11 17.81
N LEU A 372 16.29 -1.72 18.11
CA LEU A 372 15.91 -1.19 19.43
C LEU A 372 15.70 -2.29 20.47
N SER A 373 15.15 -3.46 20.06
CA SER A 373 14.86 -4.56 20.97
C SER A 373 16.04 -5.52 21.16
N GLY A 374 16.95 -5.59 20.19
CA GLY A 374 17.98 -6.63 20.10
C GLY A 374 17.43 -7.99 19.63
N THR A 375 16.14 -8.08 19.31
CA THR A 375 15.48 -9.30 18.85
C THR A 375 15.51 -9.37 17.33
N LYS A 376 16.05 -10.46 16.79
CA LYS A 376 16.17 -10.62 15.33
C LYS A 376 14.81 -10.78 14.66
N VAL A 377 14.62 -10.14 13.51
CA VAL A 377 13.44 -10.32 12.65
C VAL A 377 13.56 -11.62 11.88
N GLU A 378 12.50 -12.40 11.93
CA GLU A 378 12.35 -13.66 11.23
C GLU A 378 11.34 -13.51 10.09
N TYR A 379 11.79 -13.83 8.88
CA TYR A 379 10.93 -13.91 7.71
C TYR A 379 10.53 -15.38 7.55
N ILE A 380 9.23 -15.66 7.67
CA ILE A 380 8.71 -17.02 7.74
C ILE A 380 7.60 -17.16 6.71
N GLU A 381 7.59 -18.25 5.95
CA GLU A 381 6.41 -18.69 5.19
C GLU A 381 5.61 -19.61 6.13
N ILE A 382 4.43 -19.18 6.58
CA ILE A 382 3.61 -19.94 7.54
C ILE A 382 3.23 -21.30 6.93
N SER A 383 2.96 -21.31 5.63
CA SER A 383 2.69 -22.52 4.85
C SER A 383 3.85 -23.53 4.91
N ASP A 384 5.11 -23.08 4.84
CA ASP A 384 6.28 -23.96 4.97
C ASP A 384 6.43 -24.53 6.39
N VAL A 385 6.07 -23.75 7.42
CA VAL A 385 6.05 -24.24 8.81
C VAL A 385 5.00 -25.34 8.96
N TRP A 386 3.83 -25.16 8.34
CA TRP A 386 2.76 -26.17 8.34
C TRP A 386 3.20 -27.45 7.65
N ASP A 387 3.78 -27.36 6.46
CA ASP A 387 4.22 -28.54 5.70
C ASP A 387 5.32 -29.32 6.43
N LYS A 388 6.13 -28.65 7.25
CA LYS A 388 7.23 -29.25 8.01
C LYS A 388 6.76 -29.91 9.32
N ASP A 389 5.81 -29.31 10.02
CA ASP A 389 5.32 -29.77 11.33
C ASP A 389 3.79 -29.60 11.38
N PRO A 390 3.01 -30.36 10.58
CA PRO A 390 1.57 -30.21 10.51
C PRO A 390 0.90 -30.71 11.79
N PRO A 391 -0.33 -30.25 12.12
CA PRO A 391 -1.08 -30.81 13.23
C PRO A 391 -1.41 -32.29 12.99
N VAL A 392 -1.56 -33.04 14.08
CA VAL A 392 -1.77 -34.50 14.05
C VAL A 392 -3.04 -34.88 13.26
N GLU A 393 -4.02 -33.99 13.29
CA GLU A 393 -5.32 -34.12 12.64
C GLU A 393 -5.25 -33.90 11.11
N ALA A 394 -4.19 -33.26 10.60
CA ALA A 394 -4.03 -32.93 9.18
C ALA A 394 -2.60 -33.26 8.67
N PRO A 395 -2.16 -34.53 8.70
CA PRO A 395 -0.75 -34.89 8.46
C PRO A 395 -0.29 -34.76 7.01
N THR A 396 -1.20 -34.57 6.06
CA THR A 396 -0.91 -34.57 4.61
C THR A 396 -1.56 -33.44 3.84
N GLU A 397 -2.45 -32.65 4.46
CA GLU A 397 -3.13 -31.52 3.81
C GLU A 397 -2.29 -30.27 3.98
N THR A 398 -2.23 -29.43 2.93
CA THR A 398 -1.61 -28.11 3.05
C THR A 398 -2.44 -27.21 3.98
N MET A 399 -1.81 -26.16 4.54
CA MET A 399 -2.50 -25.21 5.43
C MET A 399 -3.78 -24.65 4.78
N GLN A 400 -3.70 -24.23 3.52
CA GLN A 400 -4.84 -23.60 2.84
C GLN A 400 -5.93 -24.62 2.47
N GLU A 401 -5.59 -25.87 2.19
CA GLU A 401 -6.59 -26.95 2.03
C GLU A 401 -7.30 -27.23 3.36
N TYR A 402 -6.52 -27.38 4.45
CA TYR A 402 -7.06 -27.62 5.78
C TYR A 402 -7.86 -26.45 6.34
N MET A 403 -7.57 -25.21 5.95
CA MET A 403 -8.33 -24.03 6.36
C MET A 403 -9.41 -23.63 5.36
N SER A 404 -9.52 -24.33 4.23
CA SER A 404 -10.37 -23.92 3.11
C SER A 404 -11.82 -23.71 3.53
N ASN A 405 -12.27 -22.46 3.41
CA ASN A 405 -13.60 -21.96 3.77
C ASN A 405 -14.00 -22.15 5.25
N ALA A 406 -13.15 -22.72 6.12
CA ALA A 406 -13.52 -22.97 7.51
C ALA A 406 -13.76 -21.67 8.31
N PRO A 407 -12.89 -20.64 8.23
CA PRO A 407 -13.17 -19.33 8.86
C PRO A 407 -14.49 -18.74 8.37
N PHE A 408 -14.74 -18.78 7.06
CA PHE A 408 -15.95 -18.22 6.45
C PHE A 408 -17.22 -18.95 6.83
N ARG A 409 -17.23 -20.28 6.72
CA ARG A 409 -18.41 -21.08 7.05
C ARG A 409 -18.77 -20.93 8.52
N SER A 410 -17.77 -20.90 9.40
CA SER A 410 -17.97 -20.61 10.82
C SER A 410 -18.59 -19.22 11.04
N TRP A 411 -18.03 -18.17 10.43
CA TRP A 411 -18.58 -16.81 10.50
C TRP A 411 -20.00 -16.71 9.92
N CYS A 412 -20.22 -17.32 8.75
CA CYS A 412 -21.51 -17.36 8.06
C CYS A 412 -22.61 -17.92 8.94
N TYR A 413 -22.38 -19.07 9.58
CA TYR A 413 -23.36 -19.72 10.45
C TYR A 413 -23.84 -18.78 11.57
N GLU A 414 -22.91 -18.06 12.20
CA GLU A 414 -23.25 -17.11 13.27
C GLU A 414 -23.94 -15.86 12.74
N TYR A 415 -23.41 -15.29 11.65
CA TYR A 415 -23.91 -14.08 11.02
C TYR A 415 -25.33 -14.27 10.48
N THR A 416 -25.59 -15.34 9.74
CA THR A 416 -26.93 -15.65 9.21
C THR A 416 -27.88 -16.07 10.32
N GLY A 417 -27.42 -16.87 11.29
CA GLY A 417 -28.25 -17.31 12.41
C GLY A 417 -28.89 -16.15 13.17
N ARG A 418 -28.12 -15.10 13.50
CA ARG A 418 -28.65 -13.90 14.17
C ARG A 418 -29.56 -13.06 13.27
N LEU A 419 -29.27 -12.98 11.97
CA LEU A 419 -30.13 -12.25 11.03
C LEU A 419 -31.44 -12.99 10.71
N ASP A 420 -31.46 -14.32 10.80
CA ASP A 420 -32.65 -15.12 10.53
C ASP A 420 -33.73 -14.97 11.59
N GLU A 421 -33.35 -14.78 12.86
CA GLU A 421 -34.28 -14.38 13.93
C GLU A 421 -34.97 -13.06 13.56
N PHE A 422 -34.18 -12.02 13.24
CA PHE A 422 -34.67 -10.72 12.79
C PHE A 422 -35.60 -10.83 11.57
N ARG A 423 -35.19 -11.56 10.52
CA ARG A 423 -35.98 -11.73 9.29
C ARG A 423 -37.28 -12.47 9.56
N THR A 424 -37.26 -13.46 10.45
CA THR A 424 -38.44 -14.22 10.84
C THR A 424 -39.43 -13.37 11.61
N GLU A 425 -38.98 -12.64 12.63
CA GLU A 425 -39.82 -11.71 13.38
C GLU A 425 -40.40 -10.60 12.47
N TYR A 426 -39.58 -10.06 11.57
CA TYR A 426 -40.01 -9.04 10.62
C TYR A 426 -41.13 -9.57 9.69
N ARG A 427 -40.96 -10.78 9.14
CA ARG A 427 -41.99 -11.45 8.33
C ARG A 427 -43.27 -11.69 9.09
N GLN A 428 -43.18 -12.14 10.34
CA GLN A 428 -44.35 -12.39 11.19
C GLN A 428 -45.13 -11.09 11.46
N LYS A 429 -44.43 -9.98 11.71
CA LYS A 429 -45.04 -8.69 12.04
C LYS A 429 -45.58 -7.92 10.83
N PHE A 430 -44.86 -7.94 9.71
CA PHE A 430 -45.14 -7.10 8.54
C PHE A 430 -45.60 -7.87 7.29
N HIS A 431 -45.60 -9.21 7.32
CA HIS A 431 -46.01 -10.08 6.21
C HIS A 431 -45.24 -9.84 4.89
N LYS A 432 -43.98 -9.43 5.00
CA LYS A 432 -43.04 -9.22 3.88
C LYS A 432 -41.61 -9.43 4.36
N GLU A 433 -40.68 -9.68 3.43
CA GLU A 433 -39.24 -9.72 3.74
C GLU A 433 -38.71 -8.32 4.11
N PRO A 434 -37.76 -8.22 5.06
CA PRO A 434 -37.03 -6.98 5.27
C PRO A 434 -36.15 -6.68 4.06
N PHE A 435 -35.99 -5.40 3.76
CA PHE A 435 -35.02 -4.97 2.75
C PHE A 435 -33.61 -5.03 3.36
N VAL A 436 -32.65 -5.53 2.58
CA VAL A 436 -31.22 -5.52 2.88
C VAL A 436 -30.45 -5.07 1.62
N GLU A 437 -29.28 -4.45 1.79
CA GLU A 437 -28.45 -3.99 0.67
C GLU A 437 -27.91 -5.18 -0.15
N ASN A 438 -27.43 -4.93 -1.38
CA ASN A 438 -27.02 -6.00 -2.28
C ASN A 438 -25.80 -6.78 -1.75
N THR A 439 -24.87 -6.11 -1.05
CA THR A 439 -23.74 -6.74 -0.38
C THR A 439 -24.20 -7.70 0.71
N VAL A 440 -25.10 -7.27 1.60
CA VAL A 440 -25.68 -8.12 2.65
C VAL A 440 -26.46 -9.28 2.03
N LYS A 441 -27.22 -9.02 0.96
CA LYS A 441 -27.96 -10.07 0.24
C LYS A 441 -27.01 -11.12 -0.35
N ASN A 442 -25.94 -10.70 -1.01
CA ASN A 442 -24.94 -11.61 -1.58
C ASN A 442 -24.28 -12.47 -0.49
N ILE A 443 -24.01 -11.90 0.69
CA ILE A 443 -23.52 -12.65 1.85
C ILE A 443 -24.52 -13.73 2.26
N LEU A 444 -25.78 -13.37 2.46
CA LEU A 444 -26.83 -14.32 2.84
C LEU A 444 -26.99 -15.44 1.80
N ASP A 445 -26.99 -15.09 0.51
CA ASP A 445 -27.10 -16.04 -0.60
C ASP A 445 -25.88 -16.99 -0.68
N THR A 446 -24.68 -16.50 -0.34
CA THR A 446 -23.43 -17.28 -0.35
C THR A 446 -23.31 -18.19 0.87
N CYS A 447 -23.72 -17.72 2.05
CA CYS A 447 -23.66 -18.49 3.29
C CYS A 447 -24.56 -19.73 3.24
N GLY A 448 -25.79 -19.59 2.71
CA GLY A 448 -26.77 -20.69 2.58
C GLY A 448 -27.25 -21.27 3.91
N ASP A 449 -28.06 -22.34 3.84
CA ASP A 449 -28.54 -23.08 5.02
C ASP A 449 -27.44 -24.04 5.51
N ARG A 450 -26.70 -23.66 6.55
CA ARG A 450 -25.63 -24.45 7.17
C ARG A 450 -26.11 -25.18 8.41
N THR A 451 -25.62 -26.39 8.65
CA THR A 451 -26.02 -27.15 9.84
C THR A 451 -25.11 -26.85 11.03
N GLU A 452 -25.64 -27.05 12.24
CA GLU A 452 -24.88 -26.91 13.48
C GLU A 452 -23.69 -27.88 13.54
N GLU A 453 -23.81 -29.06 12.91
CA GLU A 453 -22.72 -30.03 12.79
C GLU A 453 -21.58 -29.54 11.90
N GLU A 454 -21.88 -28.88 10.76
CA GLU A 454 -20.87 -28.27 9.89
C GLU A 454 -20.11 -27.16 10.64
N HIS A 455 -20.82 -26.33 11.41
CA HIS A 455 -20.22 -25.28 12.22
C HIS A 455 -19.27 -25.85 13.29
N HIS A 456 -19.68 -26.91 14.01
CA HIS A 456 -18.83 -27.55 15.01
C HIS A 456 -17.54 -28.14 14.41
N GLU A 457 -17.60 -28.70 13.20
CA GLU A 457 -16.41 -29.22 12.52
C GLU A 457 -15.45 -28.09 12.10
N ASP A 458 -15.98 -27.00 11.55
CA ASP A 458 -15.16 -25.84 11.20
C ASP A 458 -14.54 -25.18 12.45
N GLU A 459 -15.28 -25.08 13.56
CA GLU A 459 -14.74 -24.61 14.84
C GLU A 459 -13.59 -25.46 15.36
N LYS A 460 -13.73 -26.77 15.27
CA LYS A 460 -12.67 -27.69 15.68
C LYS A 460 -11.40 -27.48 14.84
N ARG A 461 -11.53 -27.30 13.52
CA ARG A 461 -10.40 -27.00 12.63
C ARG A 461 -9.72 -25.69 12.99
N LEU A 462 -10.52 -24.66 13.30
CA LEU A 462 -10.02 -23.35 13.73
C LEU A 462 -9.29 -23.43 15.07
N GLU A 463 -9.80 -24.20 16.04
CA GLU A 463 -9.14 -24.43 17.32
C GLU A 463 -7.80 -25.15 17.15
N ILE A 464 -7.75 -26.21 16.32
CA ILE A 464 -6.51 -26.90 15.97
C ILE A 464 -5.50 -25.94 15.33
N TYR A 465 -5.94 -25.10 14.40
CA TYR A 465 -5.07 -24.09 13.78
C TYR A 465 -4.55 -23.07 14.79
N ARG A 466 -5.39 -22.58 15.72
CA ARG A 466 -4.98 -21.65 16.78
C ARG A 466 -3.89 -22.25 17.66
N GLU A 467 -4.09 -23.48 18.13
CA GLU A 467 -3.12 -24.18 18.97
C GLU A 467 -1.80 -24.43 18.22
N TRP A 468 -1.90 -24.88 16.97
CA TRP A 468 -0.75 -25.08 16.10
C TRP A 468 0.02 -23.79 15.84
N PHE A 469 -0.66 -22.70 15.50
CA PHE A 469 -0.02 -21.41 15.24
C PHE A 469 0.67 -20.88 16.51
N HIS A 470 0.02 -21.02 17.66
CA HIS A 470 0.62 -20.67 18.95
C HIS A 470 1.91 -21.48 19.20
N ASP A 471 1.86 -22.82 19.09
CA ASP A 471 3.01 -23.70 19.40
C ASP A 471 4.15 -23.57 18.38
N LYS A 472 3.84 -23.53 17.08
CA LYS A 472 4.85 -23.64 16.01
C LYS A 472 5.32 -22.32 15.46
N VAL A 473 4.46 -21.31 15.45
CA VAL A 473 4.77 -19.99 14.87
C VAL A 473 5.12 -18.98 15.95
N MET A 474 4.38 -18.94 17.06
CA MET A 474 4.54 -17.89 18.06
C MET A 474 5.46 -18.26 19.22
N SER A 475 5.54 -19.53 19.61
CA SER A 475 6.36 -20.01 20.73
C SER A 475 7.82 -20.28 20.35
N ILE A 476 8.74 -20.02 21.28
CA ILE A 476 10.17 -20.36 21.24
C ILE A 476 10.43 -21.63 22.08
N SER A 477 9.56 -21.94 23.05
CA SER A 477 9.70 -23.08 23.98
C SER A 477 8.59 -24.11 23.82
N THR A 478 8.92 -25.39 23.95
CA THR A 478 7.96 -26.51 23.99
C THR A 478 7.21 -26.63 25.33
N ALA A 479 7.40 -25.67 26.25
CA ALA A 479 6.72 -25.65 27.54
C ALA A 479 5.38 -24.90 27.43
N PRO A 480 4.24 -25.54 27.72
CA PRO A 480 2.95 -24.85 27.78
C PRO A 480 2.99 -23.81 28.92
N ASN A 481 2.65 -22.56 28.60
CA ASN A 481 2.58 -21.39 29.50
C ASN A 481 3.84 -20.53 29.70
N ALA A 482 4.81 -20.53 28.78
CA ALA A 482 5.83 -19.47 28.77
C ALA A 482 5.18 -18.14 28.33
N ASN A 483 5.23 -17.10 29.17
CA ASN A 483 4.68 -15.78 28.88
C ASN A 483 5.62 -15.04 27.88
N GLU A 484 5.57 -15.47 26.63
CA GLU A 484 6.41 -15.01 25.53
C GLU A 484 5.69 -13.92 24.73
N ASN A 485 6.32 -12.75 24.59
CA ASN A 485 5.77 -11.60 23.88
C ASN A 485 6.25 -11.63 22.42
N SER A 486 5.70 -12.55 21.64
CA SER A 486 5.97 -12.66 20.20
C SER A 486 5.02 -11.74 19.43
N ILE A 487 5.55 -11.04 18.43
CA ILE A 487 4.76 -10.14 17.59
C ILE A 487 4.88 -10.49 16.12
N VAL A 488 3.81 -10.21 15.37
CA VAL A 488 3.74 -10.39 13.92
C VAL A 488 3.49 -9.05 13.26
N VAL A 489 4.34 -8.64 12.32
CA VAL A 489 4.17 -7.39 11.56
C VAL A 489 3.38 -7.70 10.28
N LEU A 490 2.24 -7.04 10.11
CA LEU A 490 1.28 -7.28 9.03
C LEU A 490 1.03 -6.01 8.19
N PRO A 491 0.65 -6.16 6.91
CA PRO A 491 0.17 -5.04 6.12
C PRO A 491 -1.14 -4.47 6.69
N CYS A 492 -1.46 -3.23 6.33
CA CYS A 492 -2.60 -2.51 6.87
C CYS A 492 -3.30 -1.72 5.77
N GLY A 493 -4.46 -2.23 5.32
CA GLY A 493 -5.26 -1.63 4.24
C GLY A 493 -4.59 -1.72 2.86
N ASP A 494 -5.21 -1.08 1.87
CA ASP A 494 -4.58 -0.82 0.58
C ASP A 494 -4.11 0.64 0.43
N ASN A 495 -3.10 0.84 -0.42
CA ASN A 495 -2.56 2.17 -0.73
C ASN A 495 -3.18 2.77 -2.00
N HIS A 496 -4.45 2.46 -2.30
CA HIS A 496 -5.16 3.01 -3.44
C HIS A 496 -6.34 3.87 -3.00
N VAL A 497 -6.48 5.04 -3.63
CA VAL A 497 -7.60 5.93 -3.32
C VAL A 497 -8.88 5.34 -3.91
N LYS A 498 -9.83 4.99 -3.03
CA LYS A 498 -11.17 4.55 -3.41
C LYS A 498 -12.17 5.66 -3.15
N TYR A 499 -12.95 6.01 -4.16
CA TYR A 499 -13.89 7.12 -4.09
C TYR A 499 -15.31 6.64 -3.80
N ARG A 500 -16.09 7.51 -3.18
CA ARG A 500 -17.51 7.26 -2.89
C ARG A 500 -18.39 7.05 -4.12
N HIS A 501 -17.93 7.45 -5.31
CA HIS A 501 -18.71 7.40 -6.56
C HIS A 501 -18.25 6.30 -7.52
N ASP A 502 -17.31 5.44 -7.11
CA ASP A 502 -16.85 4.35 -7.95
C ASP A 502 -18.00 3.37 -8.23
N LEU A 503 -18.28 3.13 -9.52
CA LEU A 503 -19.45 2.39 -10.00
C LEU A 503 -19.45 0.89 -9.68
N PHE A 504 -18.34 0.38 -9.14
CA PHE A 504 -18.18 -1.01 -8.74
C PHE A 504 -18.09 -1.06 -7.22
N TYR A 505 -19.24 -1.29 -6.58
CA TYR A 505 -19.23 -2.05 -5.34
C TYR A 505 -18.80 -3.47 -5.74
N GLU A 506 -17.51 -3.74 -5.75
CA GLU A 506 -17.04 -5.12 -5.81
C GLU A 506 -17.76 -5.84 -4.67
N ALA A 507 -18.61 -6.81 -5.02
CA ALA A 507 -19.15 -7.72 -4.03
C ALA A 507 -17.93 -8.24 -3.25
N PRO A 508 -17.91 -8.17 -1.92
CA PRO A 508 -16.71 -8.45 -1.15
C PRO A 508 -16.08 -9.75 -1.66
N SER A 509 -14.88 -9.64 -2.23
CA SER A 509 -14.14 -10.81 -2.67
C SER A 509 -13.65 -11.48 -1.42
N PHE A 510 -14.19 -12.65 -1.24
CA PHE A 510 -14.27 -13.29 0.03
C PHE A 510 -13.22 -14.39 -0.08
N ASP A 511 -11.96 -13.95 0.01
CA ASP A 511 -10.77 -14.80 -0.14
C ASP A 511 -10.51 -15.49 1.20
N TRP A 512 -11.36 -16.46 1.51
CA TRP A 512 -11.54 -17.02 2.86
C TRP A 512 -10.54 -18.11 3.25
N ASN A 513 -9.35 -17.95 2.71
CA ASN A 513 -8.14 -18.63 3.12
C ASN A 513 -7.50 -17.85 4.29
N ILE A 514 -6.42 -18.36 4.86
CA ILE A 514 -5.63 -17.55 5.81
C ILE A 514 -4.93 -16.44 5.01
N THR A 515 -5.27 -15.19 5.32
CA THR A 515 -4.71 -13.95 4.73
C THR A 515 -4.22 -13.02 5.84
N SER A 516 -3.59 -11.90 5.47
CA SER A 516 -3.15 -10.90 6.45
C SER A 516 -4.28 -10.27 7.26
N SER A 517 -5.48 -10.20 6.72
CA SER A 517 -6.64 -9.70 7.45
C SER A 517 -7.22 -10.85 8.30
N THR A 518 -7.57 -11.99 7.69
CA THR A 518 -8.33 -13.05 8.37
C THR A 518 -7.57 -13.73 9.51
N LEU A 519 -6.24 -13.57 9.56
CA LEU A 519 -5.38 -14.15 10.60
C LEU A 519 -5.76 -13.70 12.01
N ALA A 520 -6.02 -12.41 12.25
CA ALA A 520 -6.27 -11.93 13.61
C ALA A 520 -7.60 -12.41 14.20
N PRO A 521 -8.74 -12.33 13.48
CA PRO A 521 -10.00 -12.92 13.95
C PRO A 521 -9.91 -14.43 14.15
N VAL A 522 -9.23 -15.15 13.24
CA VAL A 522 -9.02 -16.59 13.39
C VAL A 522 -8.22 -16.90 14.65
N LEU A 523 -7.15 -16.16 14.93
CA LEU A 523 -6.32 -16.41 16.12
C LEU A 523 -6.92 -15.88 17.43
N GLY A 524 -7.94 -15.02 17.36
CA GLY A 524 -8.35 -14.25 18.52
C GLY A 524 -7.25 -13.30 19.01
N ALA A 525 -6.42 -12.77 18.11
CA ALA A 525 -5.26 -11.93 18.43
C ALA A 525 -5.54 -10.41 18.45
N THR A 526 -4.90 -9.68 19.37
CA THR A 526 -4.94 -8.21 19.39
C THR A 526 -4.19 -7.67 18.16
N VAL A 527 -4.76 -6.67 17.49
CA VAL A 527 -4.09 -5.94 16.40
C VAL A 527 -4.03 -4.45 16.71
N LEU A 528 -2.81 -3.91 16.70
CA LEU A 528 -2.54 -2.48 16.73
C LEU A 528 -2.21 -2.00 15.31
N SER A 529 -3.03 -1.10 14.77
CA SER A 529 -2.81 -0.47 13.46
C SER A 529 -2.49 1.01 13.65
N PHE A 530 -1.47 1.52 12.94
CA PHE A 530 -0.97 2.87 13.14
C PHE A 530 -0.38 3.48 11.85
N PRO A 531 -0.56 4.79 11.62
CA PRO A 531 0.04 5.49 10.50
C PRO A 531 1.55 5.66 10.72
N VAL A 532 2.33 5.44 9.67
CA VAL A 532 3.79 5.57 9.66
C VAL A 532 4.29 6.63 8.67
N ALA A 533 3.49 6.96 7.65
CA ALA A 533 3.78 8.00 6.67
C ALA A 533 2.48 8.45 5.96
N GLN A 534 2.61 9.34 4.98
CA GLN A 534 1.56 9.66 4.02
C GLN A 534 2.14 9.83 2.61
N ILE A 535 1.44 9.28 1.62
CA ILE A 535 1.82 9.20 0.21
C ILE A 535 1.06 10.28 -0.56
N PRO A 536 1.70 11.16 -1.32
CA PRO A 536 1.03 12.13 -2.15
C PRO A 536 0.35 11.44 -3.34
N TYR A 537 -0.85 11.87 -3.69
CA TYR A 537 -1.55 11.47 -4.89
C TYR A 537 -2.22 12.69 -5.54
N GLU A 538 -2.47 12.61 -6.84
CA GLU A 538 -3.25 13.63 -7.54
C GLU A 538 -4.73 13.26 -7.45
N SER A 539 -5.54 14.10 -6.80
CA SER A 539 -6.97 13.83 -6.69
C SER A 539 -7.66 13.99 -8.04
N HIS A 540 -8.45 12.98 -8.41
CA HIS A 540 -9.24 13.04 -9.63
C HIS A 540 -10.48 13.93 -9.45
N VAL A 541 -10.89 14.22 -8.21
CA VAL A 541 -12.04 15.06 -7.87
C VAL A 541 -11.65 16.53 -7.83
N THR A 542 -10.66 16.89 -7.01
CA THR A 542 -10.26 18.29 -6.80
C THR A 542 -9.17 18.76 -7.76
N LYS A 543 -8.50 17.84 -8.46
CA LYS A 543 -7.33 18.12 -9.33
C LYS A 543 -6.17 18.76 -8.59
N THR A 544 -6.10 18.54 -7.27
CA THR A 544 -5.03 19.02 -6.39
C THR A 544 -4.20 17.85 -5.88
N HIS A 545 -2.99 18.17 -5.41
CA HIS A 545 -2.18 17.20 -4.68
C HIS A 545 -2.80 17.00 -3.29
N GLU A 546 -3.09 15.74 -3.01
CA GLU A 546 -3.63 15.25 -1.76
C GLU A 546 -2.68 14.20 -1.16
N TYR A 547 -2.96 13.75 0.07
CA TYR A 547 -2.15 12.76 0.75
C TYR A 547 -3.01 11.60 1.24
N LEU A 548 -2.56 10.38 0.98
CA LEU A 548 -3.13 9.13 1.47
C LEU A 548 -2.26 8.60 2.62
N PRO A 549 -2.80 8.35 3.82
CA PRO A 549 -2.02 7.78 4.91
C PRO A 549 -1.52 6.37 4.60
N LEU A 550 -0.28 6.07 5.02
CA LEU A 550 0.34 4.76 4.94
C LEU A 550 0.42 4.18 6.36
N CYS A 551 -0.19 3.02 6.58
CA CYS A 551 -0.33 2.41 7.90
C CYS A 551 0.40 1.07 7.99
N VAL A 552 0.76 0.64 9.20
CA VAL A 552 1.31 -0.70 9.49
C VAL A 552 0.53 -1.30 10.64
N SER A 553 0.39 -2.63 10.65
CA SER A 553 -0.27 -3.38 11.73
C SER A 553 0.74 -4.26 12.46
N VAL A 554 0.57 -4.37 13.78
CA VAL A 554 1.28 -5.32 14.64
C VAL A 554 0.25 -6.18 15.34
N LEU A 555 0.38 -7.49 15.18
CA LEU A 555 -0.44 -8.51 15.84
C LEU A 555 0.34 -9.10 17.01
N SER A 556 -0.35 -9.31 18.14
CA SER A 556 0.18 -9.98 19.32
C SER A 556 -0.85 -10.94 19.93
N LEU A 557 -0.39 -12.08 20.46
CA LEU A 557 -1.23 -13.01 21.21
C LEU A 557 -1.20 -12.63 22.70
N HIS A 558 -2.38 -12.35 23.26
CA HIS A 558 -2.69 -12.17 24.69
C HIS A 558 -1.91 -11.10 25.50
N GLY A 559 -2.66 -10.13 26.06
CA GLY A 559 -2.37 -9.50 27.37
C GLY A 559 -1.31 -8.40 27.44
N ASP A 560 -0.49 -8.20 26.41
CA ASP A 560 0.64 -7.24 26.43
C ASP A 560 0.44 -5.99 25.55
N ASP A 561 -0.81 -5.62 25.28
CA ASP A 561 -1.18 -4.51 24.39
C ASP A 561 -0.42 -3.20 24.72
N LYS A 562 -0.21 -2.93 26.02
CA LYS A 562 0.52 -1.75 26.50
C LYS A 562 2.00 -1.78 26.13
N SER A 563 2.66 -2.94 26.22
CA SER A 563 4.06 -3.07 25.80
C SER A 563 4.18 -2.91 24.29
N VAL A 564 3.29 -3.53 23.51
CA VAL A 564 3.28 -3.39 22.05
C VAL A 564 3.15 -1.92 21.66
N ILE A 565 2.19 -1.19 22.24
CA ILE A 565 2.01 0.24 21.97
C ILE A 565 3.28 1.04 22.32
N ARG A 566 3.97 0.74 23.42
CA ARG A 566 5.21 1.43 23.79
C ARG A 566 6.38 1.12 22.86
N TRP A 567 6.51 -0.12 22.40
CA TRP A 567 7.54 -0.48 21.41
C TRP A 567 7.29 0.21 20.07
N VAL A 568 6.04 0.26 19.63
CA VAL A 568 5.65 1.05 18.45
C VAL A 568 5.99 2.53 18.67
N GLU A 569 5.66 3.09 19.84
CA GLU A 569 6.01 4.48 20.18
C GLU A 569 7.52 4.73 20.09
N LYS A 570 8.37 3.84 20.65
CA LYS A 570 9.84 3.95 20.56
C LYS A 570 10.34 3.94 19.11
N VAL A 571 9.78 3.07 18.27
CA VAL A 571 10.12 2.99 16.84
C VAL A 571 9.74 4.30 16.13
N LEU A 572 8.51 4.81 16.33
CA LEU A 572 8.06 6.05 15.70
C LEU A 572 8.90 7.26 16.15
N GLN A 573 9.20 7.36 17.46
CA GLN A 573 10.02 8.43 18.01
C GLN A 573 11.44 8.44 17.42
N LYS A 574 12.07 7.28 17.25
CA LYS A 574 13.41 7.17 16.63
C LYS A 574 13.43 7.74 15.22
N HIS A 575 12.36 7.56 14.45
CA HIS A 575 12.25 8.07 13.09
C HIS A 575 11.58 9.44 12.98
N LYS A 576 11.31 10.08 14.13
CA LYS A 576 10.63 11.38 14.23
C LYS A 576 9.26 11.37 13.53
N VAL A 577 8.60 10.22 13.51
CA VAL A 577 7.20 10.11 13.08
C VAL A 577 6.33 10.57 14.24
N PRO A 578 5.40 11.52 14.05
CA PRO A 578 4.50 11.97 15.10
C PRO A 578 3.71 10.79 15.69
N THR A 579 3.53 10.79 17.02
CA THR A 579 2.71 9.80 17.74
C THR A 579 1.26 10.26 17.92
N LYS A 580 0.94 11.42 17.33
CA LYS A 580 -0.38 12.05 17.25
C LYS A 580 -0.63 12.47 15.80
N VAL A 581 -1.85 12.24 15.32
CA VAL A 581 -2.33 12.70 14.02
C VAL A 581 -3.30 13.88 14.16
N GLU A 582 -3.37 14.69 13.11
CA GLU A 582 -4.26 15.86 13.03
C GLU A 582 -5.67 15.47 12.58
N VAL A 583 -6.64 16.35 12.87
CA VAL A 583 -7.97 16.31 12.24
C VAL A 583 -7.93 16.95 10.84
N GLY A 584 -8.89 16.62 9.99
CA GLY A 584 -9.04 17.25 8.68
C GLY A 584 -8.24 16.57 7.57
N ARG A 585 -7.76 17.39 6.63
CA ARG A 585 -7.22 16.97 5.32
C ARG A 585 -6.06 15.99 5.37
N THR A 586 -5.14 16.13 6.33
CA THR A 586 -3.90 15.36 6.40
C THR A 586 -3.73 14.69 7.75
N ALA A 587 -3.16 13.48 7.78
CA ALA A 587 -2.85 12.79 9.03
C ALA A 587 -1.65 13.44 9.75
N PHE A 588 -0.63 13.85 8.98
CA PHE A 588 0.55 14.54 9.49
C PHE A 588 0.66 15.96 8.91
N PRO A 589 1.31 16.90 9.62
CA PRO A 589 1.55 18.25 9.11
C PRO A 589 2.42 18.25 7.84
N VAL A 590 2.00 19.00 6.81
CA VAL A 590 2.75 19.21 5.57
C VAL A 590 3.61 20.47 5.70
N LYS A 591 4.91 20.41 5.35
CA LYS A 591 5.79 21.59 5.43
C LYS A 591 5.68 22.43 4.15
N GLU A 592 5.84 23.75 4.26
CA GLU A 592 5.80 24.67 3.09
C GLU A 592 6.83 24.33 2.00
N SER A 593 7.97 23.71 2.36
CA SER A 593 8.95 23.19 1.40
C SER A 593 8.37 22.15 0.45
N ASP A 594 7.38 21.39 0.90
CA ASP A 594 6.81 20.24 0.19
C ASP A 594 5.81 20.68 -0.88
N HIS A 595 5.25 21.90 -0.76
CA HIS A 595 4.39 22.51 -1.78
C HIS A 595 5.18 23.05 -3.00
N SER A 596 6.49 23.27 -2.86
CA SER A 596 7.34 23.91 -3.88
C SER A 596 8.03 22.93 -4.84
N LEU A 597 8.09 21.64 -4.50
CA LEU A 597 8.77 20.59 -5.26
C LEU A 597 7.80 19.92 -6.25
N LYS A 598 7.44 20.64 -7.32
CA LYS A 598 6.48 20.15 -8.32
C LYS A 598 6.98 19.02 -9.24
N HIS A 599 8.23 18.58 -9.19
CA HIS A 599 8.79 17.71 -10.25
C HIS A 599 9.90 16.69 -9.88
N SER A 600 10.12 16.34 -8.61
CA SER A 600 11.11 15.30 -8.23
C SER A 600 10.43 14.09 -7.58
N GLN A 601 10.74 12.86 -8.04
CA GLN A 601 10.33 11.62 -7.37
C GLN A 601 10.87 11.52 -5.92
N ASP A 602 11.80 12.39 -5.54
CA ASP A 602 12.42 12.45 -4.21
C ASP A 602 11.50 13.00 -3.09
N SER A 603 10.32 13.57 -3.40
CA SER A 603 9.41 14.14 -2.39
C SER A 603 8.21 13.24 -2.02
N LEU A 604 8.23 11.96 -2.39
CA LEU A 604 7.04 11.10 -2.35
C LEU A 604 6.60 10.67 -0.94
N LEU A 605 7.31 11.00 0.14
CA LEU A 605 6.93 10.58 1.49
C LEU A 605 7.16 11.71 2.50
N VAL A 606 6.07 12.26 3.01
CA VAL A 606 6.11 13.28 4.06
C VAL A 606 6.21 12.56 5.40
N GLN A 607 7.44 12.56 5.95
CA GLN A 607 7.85 12.06 7.27
C GLN A 607 8.08 10.54 7.37
N GLY A 608 9.22 10.19 7.98
CA GLY A 608 9.78 8.84 8.09
C GLY A 608 11.20 8.77 7.50
N SER A 609 12.25 8.85 8.34
CA SER A 609 13.65 8.87 7.86
C SER A 609 14.06 7.60 7.10
N TRP A 610 13.30 6.52 7.25
CA TRP A 610 13.40 5.25 6.51
C TRP A 610 13.52 5.43 5.00
N PHE A 611 12.80 6.41 4.46
CA PHE A 611 12.73 6.69 3.04
C PHE A 611 13.78 7.71 2.59
N LEU A 612 14.27 8.54 3.52
CA LEU A 612 15.31 9.55 3.28
C LEU A 612 16.72 8.97 3.30
N THR A 613 16.99 7.92 4.09
CA THR A 613 18.31 7.23 4.06
C THR A 613 18.56 6.45 2.77
N MET A 614 17.53 6.25 1.95
CA MET A 614 17.66 5.59 0.64
C MET A 614 17.69 6.57 -0.55
N ALA A 615 17.49 7.87 -0.32
CA ALA A 615 17.35 8.87 -1.38
C ALA A 615 18.30 10.07 -1.13
N GLU A 616 19.41 10.16 -1.88
CA GLU A 616 19.97 11.36 -2.56
C GLU A 616 21.52 11.35 -2.73
N PRO A 617 22.11 12.10 -3.72
CA PRO A 617 21.52 13.25 -4.43
C PRO A 617 21.60 13.34 -5.99
N ALA A 618 20.50 13.93 -6.51
CA ALA A 618 20.33 15.06 -7.44
C ALA A 618 20.67 15.05 -8.97
N ASN A 619 19.60 15.34 -9.73
CA ASN A 619 19.41 16.20 -10.93
C ASN A 619 19.66 15.70 -12.38
N THR A 620 18.59 15.71 -13.21
CA THR A 620 18.38 16.58 -14.42
C THR A 620 16.92 16.42 -14.94
N PRO A 621 16.16 17.49 -15.33
CA PRO A 621 14.71 17.43 -15.60
C PRO A 621 14.32 17.02 -17.03
N VAL A 622 13.11 16.46 -17.23
CA VAL A 622 12.54 16.10 -18.55
C VAL A 622 11.08 16.60 -18.67
N PRO A 623 10.59 17.05 -19.84
CA PRO A 623 9.26 17.66 -20.00
C PRO A 623 8.12 16.65 -20.06
N ALA A 624 6.92 17.09 -19.65
CA ALA A 624 5.69 16.29 -19.66
C ALA A 624 4.92 16.40 -21.00
N SER A 625 4.54 15.27 -21.59
CA SER A 625 3.20 14.96 -22.14
C SER A 625 3.23 13.93 -23.29
N THR A 626 2.57 12.77 -23.13
CA THR A 626 1.72 12.12 -24.17
C THR A 626 0.93 10.92 -23.56
N PRO A 627 -0.29 10.60 -24.05
CA PRO A 627 -1.26 9.72 -23.37
C PRO A 627 -1.02 8.21 -23.61
N ARG A 628 -1.42 7.37 -22.64
CA ARG A 628 -1.44 5.90 -22.73
C ARG A 628 -2.61 5.42 -23.57
N ALA A 629 -2.32 4.59 -24.58
CA ALA A 629 -3.32 3.79 -25.29
C ALA A 629 -3.42 2.39 -24.65
N THR A 630 -4.63 1.98 -24.28
CA THR A 630 -4.97 0.62 -23.84
C THR A 630 -5.17 -0.30 -25.04
N SER A 631 -4.52 -1.45 -25.05
CA SER A 631 -4.84 -2.57 -25.94
C SER A 631 -4.63 -3.91 -25.19
N PRO A 632 -5.37 -4.96 -25.56
CA PRO A 632 -5.78 -6.02 -24.65
C PRO A 632 -4.69 -7.06 -24.36
N ALA A 633 -4.73 -7.63 -23.16
CA ALA A 633 -3.84 -8.69 -22.70
C ALA A 633 -3.92 -9.94 -23.62
N PRO A 634 -2.79 -10.58 -23.96
CA PRO A 634 -2.81 -11.86 -24.64
C PRO A 634 -3.27 -12.99 -23.70
N GLN A 635 -4.13 -13.86 -24.22
CA GLN A 635 -4.60 -15.08 -23.56
C GLN A 635 -3.43 -15.97 -23.13
N GLN A 636 -3.40 -16.35 -21.85
CA GLN A 636 -2.54 -17.41 -21.34
C GLN A 636 -2.93 -18.74 -21.98
N THR A 637 -2.07 -19.27 -22.86
CA THR A 637 -2.14 -20.67 -23.28
C THR A 637 -1.54 -21.55 -22.19
N LEU A 638 -2.41 -22.38 -21.61
CA LEU A 638 -2.09 -23.53 -20.76
C LEU A 638 -1.02 -24.43 -21.41
N PHE A 639 0.19 -24.42 -20.86
CA PHE A 639 1.11 -25.54 -20.96
C PHE A 639 1.32 -26.12 -19.56
N SER A 640 0.54 -27.16 -19.28
CA SER A 640 0.80 -28.11 -18.20
C SER A 640 2.05 -28.93 -18.55
N GLN A 641 3.16 -28.67 -17.88
CA GLN A 641 4.14 -29.70 -17.58
C GLN A 641 4.55 -29.59 -16.11
N SER A 642 3.97 -30.47 -15.33
CA SER A 642 4.41 -30.89 -14.01
C SER A 642 5.86 -31.40 -14.09
N GLY A 643 6.80 -30.56 -13.69
CA GLY A 643 8.16 -30.95 -13.33
C GLY A 643 8.41 -30.52 -11.90
N SER A 644 8.54 -31.47 -10.98
CA SER A 644 8.87 -31.21 -9.58
C SER A 644 10.19 -30.45 -9.49
N PHE A 645 10.16 -29.22 -8.98
CA PHE A 645 11.36 -28.54 -8.53
C PHE A 645 11.78 -29.18 -7.20
N LEU A 646 12.68 -30.16 -7.27
CA LEU A 646 13.45 -30.59 -6.12
C LEU A 646 14.33 -29.42 -5.69
N SER A 647 13.97 -28.75 -4.59
CA SER A 647 14.79 -27.76 -3.92
C SER A 647 16.16 -28.37 -3.59
N PRO A 648 17.29 -27.85 -4.12
CA PRO A 648 18.60 -28.25 -3.63
C PRO A 648 18.73 -27.74 -2.20
N LYS A 649 19.07 -28.64 -1.27
CA LYS A 649 19.41 -28.29 0.12
C LYS A 649 20.43 -27.16 0.13
N LEU A 650 20.02 -25.96 0.56
CA LEU A 650 20.94 -24.85 0.82
C LEU A 650 21.83 -25.21 2.02
N SER A 651 23.08 -25.58 1.76
CA SER A 651 24.13 -25.45 2.78
C SER A 651 24.74 -24.05 2.64
N MET A 652 24.40 -23.14 3.55
CA MET A 652 25.00 -21.80 3.54
C MET A 652 26.46 -21.88 4.00
N PRO A 653 27.42 -21.30 3.24
CA PRO A 653 28.77 -21.09 3.75
C PRO A 653 28.77 -20.09 4.92
N PRO A 654 29.79 -20.14 5.82
CA PRO A 654 29.80 -19.41 7.09
C PRO A 654 29.85 -17.87 6.98
N SER A 655 29.96 -17.29 5.78
CA SER A 655 29.95 -15.85 5.50
C SER A 655 29.16 -15.54 4.22
N LYS A 656 28.47 -14.39 4.19
CA LYS A 656 27.71 -13.94 3.01
C LYS A 656 28.65 -13.78 1.80
N PRO A 657 28.28 -14.25 0.59
CA PRO A 657 29.05 -13.99 -0.62
C PRO A 657 29.18 -12.49 -0.90
N ARG A 658 30.32 -12.05 -1.41
CA ARG A 658 30.61 -10.65 -1.68
C ARG A 658 30.52 -10.38 -3.19
N VAL A 659 29.77 -9.34 -3.57
CA VAL A 659 29.46 -9.04 -4.98
C VAL A 659 29.98 -7.65 -5.33
N LEU A 660 30.86 -7.58 -6.32
CA LEU A 660 31.35 -6.31 -6.88
C LEU A 660 30.32 -5.75 -7.86
N HIS A 661 29.55 -4.76 -7.42
CA HIS A 661 28.57 -4.03 -8.22
C HIS A 661 29.28 -2.90 -8.98
N ILE A 662 29.47 -3.11 -10.29
CA ILE A 662 30.00 -2.11 -11.21
C ILE A 662 28.86 -1.47 -12.02
N GLY A 663 28.65 -0.17 -11.85
CA GLY A 663 27.55 0.53 -12.49
C GLY A 663 26.77 1.46 -11.58
N ASP A 664 25.71 2.01 -12.14
CA ASP A 664 24.72 2.81 -11.42
C ASP A 664 23.86 1.94 -10.48
N PRO A 665 23.20 2.53 -9.47
CA PRO A 665 22.34 1.76 -8.58
C PRO A 665 21.10 1.25 -9.32
N ILE A 666 20.53 0.14 -8.83
CA ILE A 666 19.31 -0.45 -9.38
C ILE A 666 18.18 0.57 -9.41
N LYS A 667 17.50 0.64 -10.56
CA LYS A 667 16.44 1.60 -10.85
C LYS A 667 15.09 0.93 -10.97
N TYR A 668 15.02 -0.27 -11.53
CA TYR A 668 13.75 -0.86 -11.95
C TYR A 668 13.29 -2.07 -11.11
N ASN A 669 14.19 -2.76 -10.41
CA ASN A 669 13.89 -3.91 -9.54
C ASN A 669 14.42 -3.73 -8.10
N PRO A 670 13.99 -2.69 -7.38
CA PRO A 670 14.46 -2.44 -6.02
C PRO A 670 14.11 -3.58 -5.04
N GLU A 671 12.96 -4.26 -5.21
CA GLU A 671 12.58 -5.42 -4.38
C GLU A 671 13.53 -6.61 -4.56
N THR A 672 13.81 -6.99 -5.81
CA THR A 672 14.76 -8.07 -6.12
C THR A 672 16.15 -7.73 -5.63
N TYR A 673 16.57 -6.47 -5.78
CA TYR A 673 17.88 -6.01 -5.29
C TYR A 673 17.98 -6.00 -3.77
N LEU A 674 16.90 -5.69 -3.05
CA LEU A 674 16.88 -5.79 -1.61
C LEU A 674 17.13 -7.25 -1.17
N ARG A 675 16.38 -8.20 -1.73
CA ARG A 675 16.59 -9.64 -1.46
C ARG A 675 18.01 -10.09 -1.80
N PHE A 676 18.54 -9.62 -2.93
CA PHE A 676 19.92 -9.86 -3.37
C PHE A 676 20.94 -9.31 -2.36
N SER A 677 20.77 -8.08 -1.88
CA SER A 677 21.65 -7.43 -0.89
C SER A 677 21.54 -7.98 0.53
N ILE A 678 20.42 -8.64 0.88
CA ILE A 678 20.30 -9.37 2.14
C ILE A 678 21.18 -10.62 2.11
N GLN A 679 21.25 -11.29 0.96
CA GLN A 679 21.98 -12.55 0.78
C GLN A 679 23.46 -12.33 0.43
N CYS A 680 23.82 -11.16 -0.12
CA CYS A 680 25.18 -10.83 -0.52
C CYS A 680 25.68 -9.51 0.08
N GLU A 681 26.96 -9.42 0.42
CA GLU A 681 27.60 -8.14 0.73
C GLU A 681 27.91 -7.41 -0.58
N ILE A 682 27.31 -6.24 -0.80
CA ILE A 682 27.48 -5.48 -2.04
C ILE A 682 28.63 -4.48 -1.92
N LEU A 683 29.64 -4.64 -2.77
CA LEU A 683 30.79 -3.76 -2.89
C LEU A 683 30.61 -2.87 -4.11
N ARG A 684 30.56 -1.55 -3.93
CA ARG A 684 30.31 -0.62 -5.03
C ARG A 684 31.42 0.43 -5.15
N PRO A 685 32.33 0.30 -6.14
CA PRO A 685 33.35 1.30 -6.41
C PRO A 685 32.73 2.64 -6.84
N SER A 686 33.37 3.74 -6.45
CA SER A 686 33.03 5.09 -6.93
C SER A 686 33.25 5.22 -8.44
N THR A 687 32.70 6.26 -9.07
CA THR A 687 32.87 6.50 -10.52
C THR A 687 34.34 6.75 -10.89
N GLU A 688 35.11 7.38 -10.01
CA GLU A 688 36.55 7.59 -10.14
C GLU A 688 37.30 6.26 -10.06
N GLU A 689 36.94 5.39 -9.12
CA GLU A 689 37.56 4.07 -8.97
C GLU A 689 37.24 3.11 -10.11
N ARG A 690 36.16 3.35 -10.86
CA ARG A 690 35.80 2.58 -12.05
C ARG A 690 36.62 2.95 -13.29
N GLN A 691 37.42 4.03 -13.26
CA GLN A 691 38.31 4.37 -14.37
C GLN A 691 39.45 3.35 -14.48
N ARG A 692 39.78 2.90 -15.69
CA ARG A 692 40.72 1.78 -15.91
C ARG A 692 42.02 1.85 -15.09
N PRO A 693 42.77 2.98 -15.07
CA PRO A 693 44.03 3.04 -14.31
C PRO A 693 43.83 2.84 -12.81
N GLU A 694 42.78 3.44 -12.26
CA GLU A 694 42.46 3.38 -10.83
C GLU A 694 41.86 2.02 -10.46
N PHE A 695 41.03 1.43 -11.33
CA PHE A 695 40.46 0.10 -11.15
C PHE A 695 41.55 -0.98 -11.11
N ILE A 696 42.52 -0.92 -12.04
CA ILE A 696 43.69 -1.81 -12.06
C ILE A 696 44.49 -1.66 -10.76
N LYS A 697 44.72 -0.43 -10.31
CA LYS A 697 45.42 -0.14 -9.07
C LYS A 697 44.67 -0.72 -7.87
N ALA A 698 43.34 -0.56 -7.81
CA ALA A 698 42.48 -1.07 -6.75
C ALA A 698 42.52 -2.60 -6.64
N LEU A 699 42.49 -3.30 -7.77
CA LEU A 699 42.62 -4.76 -7.81
C LEU A 699 44.00 -5.22 -7.31
N LYS A 700 45.08 -4.57 -7.75
CA LYS A 700 46.45 -4.86 -7.29
C LYS A 700 46.64 -4.62 -5.79
N GLU A 701 46.02 -3.57 -5.26
CA GLU A 701 46.03 -3.22 -3.84
C GLU A 701 45.04 -4.06 -3.01
N LYS A 702 44.22 -4.90 -3.66
CA LYS A 702 43.12 -5.66 -3.04
C LYS A 702 42.18 -4.79 -2.21
N ARG A 703 41.86 -3.58 -2.68
CA ARG A 703 41.03 -2.61 -1.94
C ARG A 703 39.63 -3.13 -1.59
N TRP A 704 39.05 -3.93 -2.47
CA TRP A 704 37.73 -4.55 -2.24
C TRP A 704 37.82 -5.92 -1.57
N GLY A 705 39.02 -6.39 -1.22
CA GLY A 705 39.26 -7.73 -0.69
C GLY A 705 38.91 -8.82 -1.71
N GLU A 706 38.60 -10.01 -1.20
CA GLU A 706 38.10 -11.14 -1.99
C GLU A 706 36.61 -10.92 -2.31
N PHE A 707 36.16 -11.29 -3.51
CA PHE A 707 34.75 -11.22 -3.91
C PHE A 707 34.38 -12.36 -4.85
N ASP A 708 33.15 -12.85 -4.72
CA ASP A 708 32.68 -14.08 -5.34
C ASP A 708 32.01 -13.84 -6.70
N ALA A 709 31.50 -12.62 -6.94
CA ALA A 709 30.82 -12.28 -8.17
C ALA A 709 31.02 -10.83 -8.61
N ILE A 710 30.83 -10.59 -9.91
CA ILE A 710 30.79 -9.26 -10.51
C ILE A 710 29.39 -9.05 -11.08
N PHE A 711 28.79 -7.92 -10.72
CA PHE A 711 27.43 -7.53 -11.10
C PHE A 711 27.45 -6.22 -11.88
N ARG A 712 27.00 -6.26 -13.14
CA ARG A 712 26.81 -5.08 -13.98
C ARG A 712 25.35 -4.98 -14.45
N PRO A 713 24.48 -4.23 -13.74
CA PRO A 713 23.04 -4.18 -14.04
C PRO A 713 22.66 -3.31 -15.25
N PHE A 714 23.54 -2.43 -15.70
CA PHE A 714 23.26 -1.50 -16.79
C PHE A 714 24.26 -1.66 -17.93
N TRP A 715 23.77 -1.50 -19.16
CA TRP A 715 24.65 -1.43 -20.33
C TRP A 715 25.32 -0.06 -20.45
N GLY A 716 24.59 1.03 -20.15
CA GLY A 716 25.11 2.40 -20.27
C GLY A 716 26.17 2.79 -19.24
N THR A 717 26.26 2.07 -18.12
CA THR A 717 27.24 2.31 -17.04
C THR A 717 27.92 1.02 -16.61
N GLY A 718 29.00 1.11 -15.81
CA GLY A 718 29.79 -0.06 -15.41
C GLY A 718 30.75 -0.57 -16.49
N GLY A 719 30.94 0.22 -17.57
CA GLY A 719 31.91 -0.03 -18.64
C GLY A 719 33.09 0.94 -18.65
N GLU A 720 33.26 1.75 -17.60
CA GLU A 720 34.25 2.84 -17.53
C GLU A 720 35.70 2.35 -17.57
N MET A 721 35.95 1.09 -17.16
CA MET A 721 37.26 0.43 -17.21
C MET A 721 37.64 -0.10 -18.60
N GLY A 722 36.76 0.05 -19.60
CA GLY A 722 37.00 -0.40 -20.97
C GLY A 722 36.88 -1.91 -21.14
N LYS A 723 37.65 -2.46 -22.09
CA LYS A 723 37.60 -3.90 -22.42
C LYS A 723 38.12 -4.75 -21.26
N TRP A 724 37.41 -5.84 -20.97
CA TRP A 724 37.82 -6.86 -20.01
C TRP A 724 38.69 -7.89 -20.73
N ASP A 725 39.98 -7.59 -20.81
CA ASP A 725 41.05 -8.37 -21.42
C ASP A 725 41.97 -8.98 -20.35
N ALA A 726 43.07 -9.62 -20.77
CA ALA A 726 44.02 -10.25 -19.87
C ALA A 726 44.57 -9.29 -18.80
N GLU A 727 44.76 -8.00 -19.11
CA GLU A 727 45.25 -7.02 -18.13
C GLU A 727 44.32 -6.87 -16.92
N LEU A 728 43.00 -6.91 -17.14
CA LEU A 728 42.01 -6.83 -16.06
C LEU A 728 41.67 -8.21 -15.48
N ILE A 729 41.43 -9.20 -16.35
CA ILE A 729 41.00 -10.54 -15.93
C ILE A 729 42.10 -11.21 -15.10
N ASP A 730 43.38 -10.96 -15.38
CA ASP A 730 44.49 -11.52 -14.61
C ASP A 730 44.63 -10.99 -13.18
N LEU A 731 43.97 -9.87 -12.88
CA LEU A 731 43.97 -9.25 -11.56
C LEU A 731 42.77 -9.66 -10.71
N LEU A 732 41.82 -10.43 -11.26
CA LEU A 732 40.65 -10.87 -10.51
C LEU A 732 41.04 -11.87 -9.40
N PRO A 733 40.43 -11.75 -8.21
CA PRO A 733 40.63 -12.72 -7.14
C PRO A 733 40.21 -14.13 -7.56
N GLU A 734 40.86 -15.16 -6.98
CA GLU A 734 40.52 -16.56 -7.25
C GLU A 734 39.12 -16.96 -6.73
N SER A 735 38.55 -16.14 -5.84
CA SER A 735 37.20 -16.31 -5.28
C SER A 735 36.08 -16.06 -6.31
N VAL A 736 36.34 -15.35 -7.40
CA VAL A 736 35.30 -14.99 -8.39
C VAL A 736 34.80 -16.24 -9.12
N LYS A 737 33.50 -16.50 -9.05
CA LYS A 737 32.83 -17.63 -9.73
C LYS A 737 31.93 -17.20 -10.88
N VAL A 738 31.36 -16.00 -10.81
CA VAL A 738 30.38 -15.53 -11.79
C VAL A 738 30.52 -14.04 -12.10
N PHE A 739 30.41 -13.71 -13.38
CA PHE A 739 30.26 -12.35 -13.87
C PHE A 739 28.96 -12.25 -14.65
N ALA A 740 27.95 -11.60 -14.06
CA ALA A 740 26.67 -11.33 -14.73
C ALA A 740 26.61 -9.87 -15.19
N SER A 741 26.32 -9.69 -16.49
CA SER A 741 26.23 -8.37 -17.11
C SER A 741 24.94 -8.17 -17.89
N ALA A 742 24.44 -6.95 -17.81
CA ALA A 742 23.43 -6.41 -18.71
C ALA A 742 23.92 -6.41 -20.17
N GLY A 743 22.96 -6.53 -21.09
CA GLY A 743 23.21 -6.60 -22.53
C GLY A 743 23.25 -8.03 -23.08
N ALA A 744 22.96 -8.16 -24.37
CA ALA A 744 23.07 -9.43 -25.11
C ALA A 744 24.50 -9.67 -25.62
N GLY A 745 25.18 -8.61 -26.10
CA GLY A 745 26.54 -8.73 -26.61
C GLY A 745 27.60 -8.63 -25.53
N PHE A 746 28.70 -9.33 -25.76
CA PHE A 746 29.83 -9.45 -24.83
C PHE A 746 31.17 -9.21 -25.54
N ASP A 747 31.16 -8.51 -26.69
CA ASP A 747 32.35 -8.22 -27.51
C ASP A 747 33.44 -7.42 -26.76
N TRP A 748 33.07 -6.82 -25.63
CA TRP A 748 33.94 -6.04 -24.75
C TRP A 748 34.60 -6.89 -23.65
N ALA A 749 34.21 -8.15 -23.47
CA ALA A 749 34.75 -9.05 -22.45
C ALA A 749 35.29 -10.34 -23.06
N ASP A 750 36.50 -10.73 -22.70
CA ASP A 750 37.10 -12.01 -23.11
C ASP A 750 36.48 -13.17 -22.30
N THR A 751 35.31 -13.62 -22.75
CA THR A 751 34.54 -14.68 -22.09
C THR A 751 35.25 -16.03 -22.14
N LYS A 752 36.16 -16.25 -23.09
CA LYS A 752 37.01 -17.43 -23.17
C LYS A 752 38.03 -17.43 -22.04
N LEU A 753 38.76 -16.32 -21.87
CA LEU A 753 39.73 -16.18 -20.78
C LEU A 753 39.07 -16.27 -19.40
N LEU A 754 37.89 -15.66 -19.22
CA LEU A 754 37.09 -15.82 -18.00
C LEU A 754 36.77 -17.30 -17.73
N GLY A 755 36.34 -18.05 -18.75
CA GLY A 755 36.02 -19.48 -18.63
C GLY A 755 37.24 -20.34 -18.31
N GLU A 756 38.38 -20.08 -18.95
CA GLU A 756 39.65 -20.78 -18.69
C GLU A 756 40.17 -20.57 -17.25
N ARG A 757 39.71 -19.49 -16.60
CA ARG A 757 39.98 -19.13 -15.20
C ARG A 757 38.90 -19.64 -14.22
N GLY A 758 37.88 -20.35 -14.71
CA GLY A 758 36.79 -20.89 -13.88
C GLY A 758 35.63 -19.93 -13.61
N ILE A 759 35.57 -18.77 -14.28
CA ILE A 759 34.52 -17.76 -14.08
C ILE A 759 33.41 -17.96 -15.12
N ILE A 760 32.20 -18.22 -14.65
CA ILE A 760 31.01 -18.28 -15.51
C ILE A 760 30.59 -16.86 -15.90
N TYR A 761 30.53 -16.57 -17.20
CA TYR A 761 30.01 -15.30 -17.70
C TYR A 761 28.56 -15.47 -18.15
N CYS A 762 27.68 -14.66 -17.56
CA CYS A 762 26.26 -14.62 -17.91
C CYS A 762 25.92 -13.26 -18.55
N ASN A 763 25.32 -13.31 -19.74
CA ASN A 763 24.74 -12.12 -20.35
C ASN A 763 23.25 -12.02 -20.00
N SER A 764 22.61 -10.89 -20.33
CA SER A 764 21.18 -10.70 -20.12
C SER A 764 20.39 -10.64 -21.43
N GLY A 765 20.86 -11.33 -22.47
CA GLY A 765 20.31 -11.22 -23.82
C GLY A 765 18.85 -11.65 -23.96
N LEU A 766 18.35 -12.53 -23.07
CA LEU A 766 16.93 -12.93 -23.04
C LEU A 766 16.00 -11.73 -22.78
N ALA A 767 16.39 -10.79 -21.93
CA ALA A 767 15.57 -9.63 -21.57
C ALA A 767 15.35 -8.64 -22.73
N ALA A 768 16.24 -8.64 -23.72
CA ALA A 768 16.17 -7.73 -24.88
C ALA A 768 15.52 -8.39 -26.11
N ALA A 769 15.26 -9.71 -26.07
CA ALA A 769 14.93 -10.46 -27.28
C ALA A 769 13.62 -10.01 -27.93
N GLU A 770 12.60 -9.69 -27.14
CA GLU A 770 11.31 -9.20 -27.64
C GLU A 770 11.43 -7.79 -28.22
N ALA A 771 12.02 -6.85 -27.47
CA ALA A 771 12.20 -5.47 -27.93
C ALA A 771 12.96 -5.39 -29.26
N VAL A 772 14.06 -6.14 -29.38
CA VAL A 772 14.85 -6.19 -30.62
C VAL A 772 14.05 -6.82 -31.76
N ALA A 773 13.24 -7.85 -31.49
CA ALA A 773 12.40 -8.46 -32.51
C ALA A 773 11.29 -7.52 -33.00
N ASP A 774 10.65 -6.76 -32.11
CA ASP A 774 9.66 -5.74 -32.46
C ASP A 774 10.28 -4.65 -33.33
N PHE A 775 11.46 -4.17 -32.94
CA PHE A 775 12.21 -3.18 -33.69
C PHE A 775 12.64 -3.70 -35.07
N ALA A 776 13.08 -4.95 -35.16
CA ALA A 776 13.40 -5.60 -36.43
C ALA A 776 12.17 -5.68 -37.35
N MET A 777 10.98 -5.99 -36.81
CA MET A 777 9.74 -5.98 -37.59
C MET A 777 9.41 -4.58 -38.13
N ALA A 778 9.63 -3.51 -37.35
CA ALA A 778 9.51 -2.15 -37.86
C ALA A 778 10.50 -1.86 -39.00
N GLY A 779 11.76 -2.32 -38.87
CA GLY A 779 12.76 -2.27 -39.94
C GLY A 779 12.33 -3.02 -41.21
N ILE A 780 11.82 -4.25 -41.07
CA ILE A 780 11.29 -5.04 -42.19
C ILE A 780 10.14 -4.27 -42.86
N ILE A 781 9.14 -3.83 -42.11
CA ILE A 781 7.99 -3.07 -42.66
C ILE A 781 8.48 -1.81 -43.38
N SER A 782 9.43 -1.09 -42.80
CA SER A 782 10.04 0.11 -43.38
C SER A 782 10.59 -0.15 -44.79
N THR A 783 11.34 -1.24 -44.96
CA THR A 783 11.92 -1.61 -46.26
C THR A 783 10.89 -2.08 -47.30
N PHE A 784 9.74 -2.60 -46.86
CA PHE A 784 8.64 -3.02 -47.75
C PHE A 784 7.73 -1.87 -48.17
N ARG A 785 7.64 -0.82 -47.34
CA ARG A 785 6.68 0.29 -47.50
C ARG A 785 7.34 1.63 -47.82
N VAL A 786 8.66 1.62 -48.02
CA VAL A 786 9.49 2.81 -48.32
C VAL A 786 9.23 3.93 -47.32
N LEU A 787 9.09 3.56 -46.04
CA LEU A 787 8.67 4.50 -44.99
C LEU A 787 9.59 5.72 -44.84
N PRO A 788 10.93 5.64 -45.00
CA PRO A 788 11.78 6.82 -44.88
C PRO A 788 11.41 7.91 -45.89
N TRP A 789 11.08 7.54 -47.13
CA TRP A 789 10.60 8.48 -48.14
C TRP A 789 9.23 9.07 -47.77
N CYS A 790 8.29 8.24 -47.32
CA CYS A 790 6.95 8.68 -46.93
C CYS A 790 6.99 9.65 -45.73
N ILE A 791 7.77 9.31 -44.69
CA ILE A 791 7.95 10.12 -43.49
C ILE A 791 8.63 11.44 -43.84
N SER A 792 9.72 11.40 -44.61
CA SER A 792 10.44 12.62 -45.02
C SER A 792 9.57 13.54 -45.86
N SER A 793 8.77 12.99 -46.78
CA SER A 793 7.86 13.80 -47.62
C SER A 793 6.78 14.46 -46.77
N ALA A 794 6.17 13.72 -45.83
CA ALA A 794 5.17 14.25 -44.92
C ALA A 794 5.73 15.32 -43.97
N MET A 795 6.95 15.12 -43.44
CA MET A 795 7.60 16.06 -42.53
C MET A 795 8.16 17.31 -43.23
N SER A 796 8.35 17.28 -44.54
CA SER A 796 8.89 18.42 -45.29
C SER A 796 7.97 19.64 -45.29
N GLY A 797 6.66 19.44 -45.10
CA GLY A 797 5.65 20.49 -45.26
C GLY A 797 5.40 20.90 -46.71
N ASP A 798 6.02 20.23 -47.69
CA ASP A 798 5.86 20.48 -49.12
C ASP A 798 4.70 19.64 -49.69
N GLU A 799 3.64 20.32 -50.15
CA GLU A 799 2.45 19.70 -50.72
C GLU A 799 2.74 18.93 -52.03
N GLU A 800 3.72 19.39 -52.83
CA GLU A 800 4.12 18.72 -54.06
C GLU A 800 4.92 17.45 -53.76
N ALA A 801 5.84 17.51 -52.78
CA ALA A 801 6.57 16.34 -52.30
C ALA A 801 5.61 15.29 -51.72
N PHE A 802 4.62 15.70 -50.93
CA PHE A 802 3.58 14.81 -50.40
C PHE A 802 2.78 14.14 -51.52
N SER A 803 2.30 14.92 -52.49
CA SER A 803 1.49 14.42 -53.61
C SER A 803 2.27 13.47 -54.51
N THR A 804 3.54 13.79 -54.77
CA THR A 804 4.46 12.95 -55.56
C THR A 804 4.72 11.63 -54.86
N ASN A 805 5.06 11.66 -53.56
CA ASN A 805 5.24 10.44 -52.78
C ASN A 805 3.96 9.58 -52.75
N HIS A 806 2.80 10.19 -52.48
CA HIS A 806 1.54 9.46 -52.40
C HIS A 806 1.22 8.71 -53.70
N ARG A 807 1.47 9.34 -54.85
CA ARG A 807 1.31 8.71 -56.16
C ARG A 807 2.35 7.61 -56.39
N ASP A 808 3.63 7.92 -56.17
CA ASP A 808 4.73 7.14 -56.73
C ASP A 808 5.25 6.05 -55.77
N ALA A 809 5.08 6.19 -54.45
CA ALA A 809 5.47 5.17 -53.47
C ALA A 809 4.67 3.87 -53.61
N THR A 810 3.45 3.94 -54.16
CA THR A 810 2.64 2.75 -54.47
C THR A 810 3.24 1.86 -55.55
N MET A 811 4.14 2.40 -56.40
CA MET A 811 4.85 1.63 -57.42
C MET A 811 6.04 0.85 -56.85
N GLN A 812 6.53 1.19 -55.66
CA GLN A 812 7.68 0.57 -55.01
C GLN A 812 7.32 -0.25 -53.76
N SER A 813 6.15 0.04 -53.17
CA SER A 813 5.69 -0.63 -51.96
C SER A 813 5.17 -2.05 -52.22
N HIS A 814 5.42 -2.96 -51.29
CA HIS A 814 4.93 -4.34 -51.34
C HIS A 814 4.35 -4.80 -50.00
N ASN A 815 3.38 -5.72 -50.06
CA ASN A 815 2.90 -6.43 -48.88
C ASN A 815 3.93 -7.47 -48.42
N LEU A 816 4.01 -7.71 -47.10
CA LEU A 816 4.90 -8.72 -46.50
C LEU A 816 4.39 -10.16 -46.74
N ARG A 817 3.07 -10.35 -46.84
CA ARG A 817 2.46 -11.68 -46.97
C ARG A 817 3.01 -12.45 -48.18
N ASN A 818 3.32 -13.74 -47.97
CA ASN A 818 3.90 -14.66 -48.95
C ASN A 818 5.29 -14.24 -49.47
N LYS A 819 5.99 -13.34 -48.78
CA LYS A 819 7.39 -12.99 -49.08
C LYS A 819 8.32 -13.84 -48.22
N ALA A 820 9.47 -14.20 -48.79
CA ALA A 820 10.47 -14.99 -48.09
C ALA A 820 11.34 -14.07 -47.20
N LEU A 821 11.36 -14.34 -45.89
CA LEU A 821 12.20 -13.67 -44.91
C LEU A 821 13.36 -14.57 -44.53
N GLY A 822 14.59 -14.13 -44.80
CA GLY A 822 15.82 -14.82 -44.43
C GLY A 822 16.39 -14.30 -43.12
N LEU A 823 16.71 -15.19 -42.19
CA LEU A 823 17.31 -14.84 -40.90
C LEU A 823 18.72 -15.43 -40.83
N ILE A 824 19.74 -14.57 -40.68
CA ILE A 824 21.13 -14.97 -40.47
C ILE A 824 21.38 -14.96 -38.97
N GLY A 825 21.42 -16.15 -38.38
CA GLY A 825 21.32 -16.40 -36.94
C GLY A 825 19.89 -16.75 -36.55
N PHE A 826 19.69 -17.92 -35.92
CA PHE A 826 18.35 -18.38 -35.51
C PHE A 826 18.30 -18.65 -33.99
N GLY A 827 18.93 -17.76 -33.23
CA GLY A 827 18.84 -17.69 -31.76
C GLY A 827 17.54 -17.05 -31.27
N ASN A 828 17.53 -16.59 -30.01
CA ASN A 828 16.31 -16.08 -29.36
C ASN A 828 15.65 -14.92 -30.13
N ILE A 829 16.43 -13.94 -30.58
CA ILE A 829 15.92 -12.80 -31.38
C ILE A 829 15.37 -13.30 -32.73
N GLY A 830 16.15 -14.12 -33.45
CA GLY A 830 15.73 -14.65 -34.76
C GLY A 830 14.43 -15.44 -34.69
N GLN A 831 14.26 -16.28 -33.67
CA GLN A 831 13.03 -17.04 -33.45
C GLN A 831 11.83 -16.15 -33.13
N GLN A 832 12.01 -15.09 -32.34
CA GLN A 832 10.96 -14.11 -32.02
C GLN A 832 10.54 -13.28 -33.24
N ILE A 833 11.49 -12.92 -34.12
CA ILE A 833 11.21 -12.29 -35.41
C ILE A 833 10.42 -13.25 -36.31
N ALA A 834 10.87 -14.50 -36.42
CA ALA A 834 10.20 -15.53 -37.21
C ALA A 834 8.75 -15.75 -36.76
N ALA A 835 8.50 -15.83 -35.45
CA ALA A 835 7.15 -15.98 -34.91
C ALA A 835 6.22 -14.84 -35.33
N ARG A 836 6.66 -13.59 -35.18
CA ARG A 836 5.89 -12.40 -35.58
C ARG A 836 5.66 -12.34 -37.08
N ALA A 837 6.72 -12.56 -37.87
CA ALA A 837 6.65 -12.51 -39.33
C ALA A 837 5.77 -13.63 -39.90
N HIS A 838 5.87 -14.85 -39.37
CA HIS A 838 5.07 -15.99 -39.83
C HIS A 838 3.61 -15.85 -39.44
N HIS A 839 3.32 -15.72 -38.14
CA HIS A 839 1.95 -15.75 -37.63
C HIS A 839 1.21 -14.43 -37.85
N GLY A 840 1.90 -13.30 -37.73
CA GLY A 840 1.30 -11.97 -37.86
C GLY A 840 1.20 -11.50 -39.31
N PHE A 841 2.23 -11.74 -40.13
CA PHE A 841 2.33 -11.18 -41.48
C PHE A 841 2.25 -12.24 -42.60
N GLY A 842 2.25 -13.53 -42.27
CA GLY A 842 2.17 -14.61 -43.26
C GLY A 842 3.40 -14.68 -44.16
N MET A 843 4.59 -14.39 -43.64
CA MET A 843 5.85 -14.53 -44.36
C MET A 843 6.33 -15.99 -44.36
N ASP A 844 7.06 -16.36 -45.40
CA ASP A 844 7.75 -17.65 -45.49
C ASP A 844 9.12 -17.52 -44.80
N ILE A 845 9.34 -18.26 -43.72
CA ILE A 845 10.54 -18.12 -42.90
C ILE A 845 11.65 -19.04 -43.40
N HIS A 846 12.82 -18.45 -43.66
CA HIS A 846 14.06 -19.14 -43.99
C HIS A 846 15.15 -18.72 -43.02
N TYR A 847 16.06 -19.63 -42.65
CA TYR A 847 17.17 -19.29 -41.75
C TYR A 847 18.46 -20.02 -42.09
N TYR A 848 19.58 -19.38 -41.74
CA TYR A 848 20.93 -19.96 -41.72
C TYR A 848 21.51 -19.79 -40.32
N ASP A 849 21.99 -20.88 -39.73
CA ASP A 849 22.69 -20.89 -38.44
C ASP A 849 23.79 -21.98 -38.50
N ILE A 850 24.83 -21.87 -37.68
CA ILE A 850 25.96 -22.82 -37.65
C ILE A 850 25.46 -24.23 -37.32
N LEU A 851 24.45 -24.31 -36.45
CA LEU A 851 23.78 -25.56 -36.10
C LEU A 851 22.28 -25.47 -36.42
N PRO A 852 21.71 -26.48 -37.10
CA PRO A 852 20.28 -26.54 -37.31
C PRO A 852 19.55 -26.61 -35.97
N LYS A 853 18.41 -25.93 -35.86
CA LYS A 853 17.59 -25.99 -34.65
C LYS A 853 16.73 -27.26 -34.62
N PRO A 854 16.42 -27.79 -33.44
CA PRO A 854 15.58 -28.97 -33.31
C PRO A 854 14.18 -28.74 -33.91
N SER A 855 13.54 -29.83 -34.36
CA SER A 855 12.22 -29.81 -35.00
C SER A 855 11.16 -29.07 -34.17
N SER A 856 11.25 -29.18 -32.84
CA SER A 856 10.36 -28.50 -31.89
C SER A 856 10.35 -26.97 -32.02
N VAL A 857 11.47 -26.36 -32.46
CA VAL A 857 11.59 -24.91 -32.66
C VAL A 857 11.15 -24.52 -34.07
N VAL A 858 11.49 -25.31 -35.09
CA VAL A 858 11.30 -24.93 -36.50
C VAL A 858 9.91 -25.26 -37.05
N ALA A 859 9.28 -26.36 -36.60
CA ALA A 859 8.02 -26.82 -37.14
C ALA A 859 6.85 -25.85 -36.91
N PRO A 860 6.67 -25.22 -35.72
CA PRO A 860 5.59 -24.25 -35.49
C PRO A 860 5.69 -23.01 -36.40
N LEU A 861 6.93 -22.62 -36.74
CA LEU A 861 7.24 -21.45 -37.55
C LEU A 861 7.27 -21.76 -39.05
N ARG A 862 7.12 -23.03 -39.43
CA ARG A 862 7.37 -23.55 -40.79
C ARG A 862 8.70 -23.03 -41.37
N ALA A 863 9.72 -22.93 -40.51
CA ALA A 863 11.00 -22.34 -40.86
C ALA A 863 11.86 -23.32 -41.66
N THR A 864 12.33 -22.88 -42.83
CA THR A 864 13.20 -23.67 -43.71
C THR A 864 14.67 -23.39 -43.40
N HIS A 865 15.41 -24.42 -42.98
CA HIS A 865 16.85 -24.32 -42.77
C HIS A 865 17.61 -24.33 -44.11
N HIS A 866 18.62 -23.49 -44.21
CA HIS A 866 19.57 -23.43 -45.31
C HIS A 866 20.95 -23.88 -44.83
N GLU A 867 21.60 -24.79 -45.55
CA GLU A 867 22.94 -25.29 -45.17
C GLU A 867 24.06 -24.28 -45.44
N THR A 868 23.83 -23.33 -46.36
CA THR A 868 24.79 -22.30 -46.73
C THR A 868 24.15 -20.92 -46.76
N LEU A 869 24.92 -19.90 -46.38
CA LEU A 869 24.51 -18.49 -46.48
C LEU A 869 24.07 -18.15 -47.91
N GLU A 870 24.83 -18.58 -48.92
CA GLU A 870 24.52 -18.39 -50.34
C GLU A 870 23.13 -18.90 -50.72
N SER A 871 22.73 -20.09 -50.23
CA SER A 871 21.41 -20.65 -50.52
C SER A 871 20.27 -19.84 -49.89
N LEU A 872 20.49 -19.24 -48.71
CA LEU A 872 19.53 -18.35 -48.04
C LEU A 872 19.37 -17.05 -48.84
N LEU A 873 20.49 -16.39 -49.17
CA LEU A 873 20.52 -15.08 -49.81
C LEU A 873 19.82 -15.08 -51.18
N ARG A 874 19.98 -16.15 -51.96
CA ARG A 874 19.30 -16.30 -53.26
C ARG A 874 17.80 -16.51 -53.17
N ARG A 875 17.30 -17.01 -52.04
CA ARG A 875 15.88 -17.42 -51.88
C ARG A 875 15.00 -16.29 -51.34
N CYS A 876 15.57 -15.40 -50.54
CA CYS A 876 14.80 -14.47 -49.70
C CYS A 876 14.54 -13.12 -50.37
N ASP A 877 13.36 -12.54 -50.09
CA ASP A 877 12.97 -11.19 -50.55
C ASP A 877 13.44 -10.10 -49.57
N CYS A 878 13.66 -10.47 -48.31
CA CYS A 878 14.25 -9.63 -47.27
C CYS A 878 15.14 -10.50 -46.38
N VAL A 879 16.32 -9.99 -46.00
CA VAL A 879 17.26 -10.69 -45.11
C VAL A 879 17.52 -9.84 -43.88
N VAL A 880 17.41 -10.45 -42.70
CA VAL A 880 17.73 -9.84 -41.40
C VAL A 880 18.98 -10.48 -40.83
N LEU A 881 19.93 -9.64 -40.43
CA LEU A 881 21.13 -10.06 -39.72
C LEU A 881 20.92 -9.95 -38.21
N CYS A 882 20.94 -11.09 -37.51
CA CYS A 882 20.67 -11.21 -36.08
C CYS A 882 21.59 -12.24 -35.37
N THR A 883 22.84 -12.35 -35.85
CA THR A 883 23.89 -13.24 -35.32
C THR A 883 24.92 -12.45 -34.48
N PRO A 884 25.61 -13.08 -33.51
CA PRO A 884 26.72 -12.44 -32.81
C PRO A 884 27.84 -11.99 -33.77
N ALA A 885 28.64 -11.00 -33.36
CA ALA A 885 29.87 -10.67 -34.08
C ALA A 885 30.87 -11.85 -33.99
N GLY A 886 31.63 -12.04 -35.07
CA GLY A 886 32.72 -13.01 -35.14
C GLY A 886 33.93 -12.41 -35.87
N ASP A 887 34.90 -13.27 -36.21
CA ASP A 887 36.13 -12.88 -36.91
C ASP A 887 35.87 -12.61 -38.41
N GLY A 888 35.06 -11.61 -38.73
CA GLY A 888 34.91 -11.12 -40.10
C GLY A 888 33.54 -10.55 -40.49
N THR A 889 33.50 -10.03 -41.72
CA THR A 889 32.32 -9.40 -42.32
C THR A 889 31.51 -10.42 -43.12
N LEU A 890 30.25 -10.63 -42.73
CA LEU A 890 29.35 -11.60 -43.37
C LEU A 890 28.66 -11.04 -44.62
N ILE A 891 28.34 -9.74 -44.62
CA ILE A 891 27.69 -9.06 -45.74
C ILE A 891 28.71 -8.13 -46.38
N ASN A 892 29.28 -8.54 -47.51
CA ASN A 892 30.38 -7.87 -48.18
C ASN A 892 30.23 -7.89 -49.71
N ALA A 893 31.22 -7.34 -50.42
CA ALA A 893 31.23 -7.26 -51.88
C ALA A 893 31.06 -8.61 -52.60
N THR A 894 31.38 -9.74 -51.95
CA THR A 894 31.19 -11.09 -52.52
C THR A 894 29.83 -11.69 -52.24
N THR A 895 29.20 -11.35 -51.11
CA THR A 895 27.91 -11.93 -50.72
C THR A 895 26.73 -11.08 -51.16
N LEU A 896 26.88 -9.76 -51.28
CA LEU A 896 25.82 -8.86 -51.76
C LEU A 896 25.30 -9.23 -53.16
N PRO A 897 26.14 -9.61 -54.15
CA PRO A 897 25.66 -10.09 -55.44
C PRO A 897 24.84 -11.39 -55.39
N LEU A 898 24.86 -12.13 -54.28
CA LEU A 898 24.08 -13.36 -54.10
C LEU A 898 22.64 -13.08 -53.69
N PHE A 899 22.35 -11.86 -53.23
CA PHE A 899 20.99 -11.46 -52.92
C PHE A 899 20.13 -11.48 -54.18
N LYS A 900 18.84 -11.78 -54.02
CA LYS A 900 17.87 -11.59 -55.09
C LYS A 900 17.85 -10.12 -55.51
N GLN A 901 17.85 -9.85 -56.82
CA GLN A 901 17.78 -8.48 -57.34
C GLN A 901 16.56 -7.75 -56.79
N GLY A 902 16.77 -6.55 -56.23
CA GLY A 902 15.72 -5.74 -55.61
C GLY A 902 15.26 -6.24 -54.23
N SER A 903 16.02 -7.14 -53.59
CA SER A 903 15.74 -7.59 -52.22
C SER A 903 16.03 -6.50 -51.18
N ARG A 904 15.72 -6.79 -49.91
CA ARG A 904 15.83 -5.86 -48.79
C ARG A 904 16.79 -6.40 -47.74
N PHE A 905 17.42 -5.50 -46.99
CA PHE A 905 18.38 -5.88 -45.94
C PHE A 905 18.10 -5.15 -44.63
N VAL A 906 18.11 -5.87 -43.51
CA VAL A 906 17.94 -5.30 -42.17
C VAL A 906 19.09 -5.74 -41.28
N ASN A 907 19.77 -4.82 -40.61
CA ASN A 907 20.82 -5.13 -39.64
C ASN A 907 20.45 -4.62 -38.24
N ILE A 908 20.24 -5.56 -37.32
CA ILE A 908 20.01 -5.31 -35.89
C ILE A 908 21.03 -6.06 -35.01
N ALA A 909 22.07 -6.62 -35.63
CA ALA A 909 23.11 -7.39 -34.96
C ALA A 909 24.28 -6.49 -34.55
N ARG A 910 25.28 -6.38 -35.42
CA ARG A 910 26.48 -5.56 -35.25
C ARG A 910 26.88 -4.97 -36.60
N GLY A 911 27.34 -3.73 -36.60
CA GLY A 911 27.77 -3.07 -37.83
C GLY A 911 29.03 -3.66 -38.45
N SER A 912 29.95 -4.20 -37.63
CA SER A 912 31.18 -4.86 -38.08
C SER A 912 30.97 -6.07 -39.00
N LEU A 913 29.76 -6.65 -38.97
CA LEU A 913 29.38 -7.76 -39.83
C LEU A 913 29.06 -7.33 -41.28
N VAL A 914 29.02 -6.03 -41.56
CA VAL A 914 28.64 -5.48 -42.86
C VAL A 914 29.73 -4.54 -43.40
N ASP A 915 30.14 -4.76 -44.64
CA ASP A 915 30.94 -3.81 -45.42
C ASP A 915 29.99 -2.72 -45.93
N GLU A 916 29.98 -1.58 -45.25
CA GLU A 916 29.06 -0.47 -45.55
C GLU A 916 29.35 0.17 -46.91
N ASP A 917 30.61 0.15 -47.39
CA ASP A 917 30.96 0.63 -48.72
C ASP A 917 30.33 -0.26 -49.80
N ALA A 918 30.46 -1.58 -49.65
CA ALA A 918 29.83 -2.54 -50.56
C ALA A 918 28.30 -2.45 -50.49
N LEU A 919 27.71 -2.26 -49.31
CA LEU A 919 26.26 -2.08 -49.15
C LEU A 919 25.76 -0.82 -49.86
N VAL A 920 26.48 0.30 -49.76
CA VAL A 920 26.14 1.54 -50.49
C VAL A 920 26.18 1.31 -52.00
N ALA A 921 27.19 0.59 -52.51
CA ALA A 921 27.27 0.25 -53.93
C ALA A 921 26.05 -0.59 -54.38
N ALA A 922 25.71 -1.64 -53.62
CA ALA A 922 24.57 -2.51 -53.89
C ALA A 922 23.20 -1.81 -53.75
N LEU A 923 23.10 -0.78 -52.92
CA LEU A 923 21.92 0.08 -52.87
C LEU A 923 21.85 0.96 -54.12
N ARG A 924 22.96 1.57 -54.54
CA ARG A 924 22.99 2.47 -55.72
C ARG A 924 22.69 1.74 -57.03
N ASP A 925 23.19 0.52 -57.23
CA ASP A 925 22.92 -0.29 -58.43
C ASP A 925 21.55 -1.03 -58.39
N GLY A 926 20.88 -1.02 -57.24
CA GLY A 926 19.56 -1.61 -57.04
C GLY A 926 19.55 -3.12 -56.78
N THR A 927 20.71 -3.76 -56.59
CA THR A 927 20.77 -5.14 -56.08
C THR A 927 20.03 -5.25 -54.75
N ILE A 928 20.26 -4.30 -53.85
CA ILE A 928 19.41 -4.06 -52.68
C ILE A 928 18.52 -2.84 -52.97
N SER A 929 17.21 -3.02 -52.88
CA SER A 929 16.26 -1.93 -53.15
C SER A 929 16.16 -0.95 -51.97
N SER A 930 16.14 -1.47 -50.75
CA SER A 930 16.04 -0.71 -49.49
C SER A 930 16.71 -1.44 -48.33
N ALA A 931 17.20 -0.69 -47.35
CA ALA A 931 17.79 -1.24 -46.14
C ALA A 931 17.33 -0.53 -44.86
N ALA A 932 17.41 -1.23 -43.72
CA ALA A 932 17.21 -0.65 -42.38
C ALA A 932 18.37 -1.06 -41.46
N LEU A 933 19.07 -0.10 -40.87
CA LEU A 933 20.22 -0.34 -40.01
C LEU A 933 20.02 0.34 -38.67
N ASP A 934 20.03 -0.45 -37.60
CA ASP A 934 20.13 0.06 -36.23
C ASP A 934 21.58 0.18 -35.77
N VAL A 935 22.48 -0.58 -36.39
CA VAL A 935 23.89 -0.70 -36.03
C VAL A 935 24.80 -0.36 -37.21
N HIS A 936 25.98 0.20 -36.94
CA HIS A 936 26.90 0.76 -37.93
C HIS A 936 28.35 0.32 -37.70
N ALA A 937 29.15 0.21 -38.75
CA ALA A 937 30.51 -0.36 -38.68
C ALA A 937 31.45 0.45 -37.78
N ASN A 938 31.29 1.78 -37.75
CA ASN A 938 32.14 2.70 -37.01
C ASN A 938 31.37 3.55 -35.98
N GLU A 939 30.42 2.94 -35.25
CA GLU A 939 29.62 3.63 -34.23
C GLU A 939 30.46 4.49 -33.27
N PRO A 940 30.03 5.74 -32.95
CA PRO A 940 28.75 6.37 -33.32
C PRO A 940 28.75 7.06 -34.69
N LYS A 941 29.80 6.91 -35.52
CA LYS A 941 29.89 7.53 -36.85
C LYS A 941 29.18 6.66 -37.89
N ILE A 942 28.22 7.26 -38.59
CA ILE A 942 27.48 6.63 -39.68
C ILE A 942 28.20 6.88 -41.02
N HIS A 943 28.20 5.87 -41.90
CA HIS A 943 28.76 6.00 -43.24
C HIS A 943 28.11 7.12 -44.07
N PRO A 944 28.88 8.05 -44.68
CA PRO A 944 28.33 9.17 -45.45
C PRO A 944 27.36 8.75 -46.57
N GLY A 945 27.71 7.70 -47.32
CA GLY A 945 26.85 7.20 -48.40
C GLY A 945 25.51 6.62 -47.90
N LEU A 946 25.46 6.06 -46.70
CA LEU A 946 24.21 5.60 -46.09
C LEU A 946 23.34 6.80 -45.66
N MET A 947 23.96 7.86 -45.13
CA MET A 947 23.25 9.10 -44.80
C MET A 947 22.66 9.78 -46.04
N GLU A 948 23.36 9.77 -47.17
CA GLU A 948 22.84 10.28 -48.45
C GLU A 948 21.62 9.47 -48.90
N LEU A 949 21.74 8.13 -48.95
CA LEU A 949 20.64 7.24 -49.33
C LEU A 949 19.45 7.31 -48.37
N ALA A 950 19.68 7.61 -47.09
CA ALA A 950 18.62 7.84 -46.11
C ALA A 950 17.85 9.15 -46.40
N LYS A 951 18.56 10.23 -46.78
CA LYS A 951 17.93 11.49 -47.22
C LYS A 951 17.13 11.30 -48.51
N GLU A 952 17.57 10.40 -49.39
CA GLU A 952 16.82 9.98 -50.57
C GLU A 952 15.62 9.06 -50.24
N GLY A 953 15.42 8.70 -48.97
CA GLY A 953 14.30 7.88 -48.52
C GLY A 953 14.45 6.37 -48.77
N ARG A 954 15.65 5.91 -49.14
CA ARG A 954 15.93 4.50 -49.48
C ARG A 954 16.38 3.66 -48.29
N VAL A 955 16.93 4.30 -47.26
CA VAL A 955 17.51 3.65 -46.08
C VAL A 955 16.90 4.21 -44.80
N LEU A 956 16.53 3.33 -43.87
CA LEU A 956 16.21 3.70 -42.49
C LEU A 956 17.48 3.55 -41.63
N LEU A 957 17.83 4.59 -40.88
CA LEU A 957 18.97 4.59 -39.96
C LEU A 957 18.49 4.94 -38.55
N THR A 958 18.91 4.18 -37.54
CA THR A 958 18.56 4.41 -36.13
C THR A 958 19.79 4.30 -35.23
N CYS A 959 19.72 4.81 -33.99
CA CYS A 959 20.91 5.02 -33.15
C CYS A 959 21.18 3.87 -32.16
N HIS A 960 21.26 2.63 -32.65
CA HIS A 960 21.51 1.42 -31.87
C HIS A 960 20.58 1.28 -30.66
N ASN A 961 19.27 1.43 -30.90
CA ASN A 961 18.25 1.47 -29.84
C ASN A 961 17.25 0.31 -29.91
N ALA A 962 17.49 -0.72 -30.72
CA ALA A 962 16.55 -1.84 -30.87
C ALA A 962 16.21 -2.54 -29.55
N GLY A 963 17.17 -2.66 -28.63
CA GLY A 963 16.94 -3.23 -27.29
C GLY A 963 16.66 -2.20 -26.19
N GLY A 964 16.64 -0.91 -26.49
CA GLY A 964 16.62 0.16 -25.50
C GLY A 964 15.21 0.48 -24.97
N THR A 965 14.61 -0.44 -24.21
CA THR A 965 13.28 -0.26 -23.60
C THR A 965 13.32 -0.32 -22.08
N VAL A 966 12.34 0.27 -21.40
CA VAL A 966 12.21 0.19 -19.93
C VAL A 966 12.11 -1.27 -19.46
N ASP A 967 11.37 -2.11 -20.20
CA ASP A 967 11.19 -3.52 -19.87
C ASP A 967 12.47 -4.34 -20.05
N THR A 968 13.28 -4.02 -21.06
CA THR A 968 14.62 -4.62 -21.20
C THR A 968 15.55 -4.24 -20.06
N HIS A 969 15.51 -2.98 -19.59
CA HIS A 969 16.31 -2.57 -18.43
C HIS A 969 15.85 -3.28 -17.15
N LYS A 970 14.54 -3.44 -16.94
CA LYS A 970 13.99 -4.29 -15.86
C LYS A 970 14.55 -5.70 -15.93
N GLY A 971 14.47 -6.34 -17.10
CA GLY A 971 14.95 -7.71 -17.26
C GLY A 971 16.47 -7.84 -17.09
N PHE A 972 17.28 -6.84 -17.48
CA PHE A 972 18.74 -6.85 -17.27
C PHE A 972 19.12 -6.91 -15.79
N GLU A 973 18.50 -6.06 -14.97
CA GLU A 973 18.73 -6.05 -13.53
C GLU A 973 18.32 -7.38 -12.90
N GLU A 974 17.09 -7.84 -13.16
CA GLU A 974 16.53 -9.07 -12.58
C GLU A 974 17.35 -10.31 -12.97
N LEU A 975 17.61 -10.50 -14.27
CA LEU A 975 18.28 -11.69 -14.78
C LEU A 975 19.73 -11.78 -14.33
N SER A 976 20.41 -10.63 -14.22
CA SER A 976 21.78 -10.59 -13.71
C SER A 976 21.83 -11.00 -12.23
N MET A 977 20.93 -10.49 -11.39
CA MET A 977 20.82 -10.91 -9.99
C MET A 977 20.51 -12.39 -9.86
N ARG A 978 19.54 -12.91 -10.64
CA ARG A 978 19.17 -14.33 -10.63
C ARG A 978 20.32 -15.26 -11.05
N ASN A 979 21.10 -14.89 -12.06
CA ASN A 979 22.28 -15.66 -12.46
C ASN A 979 23.33 -15.73 -11.35
N ILE A 980 23.62 -14.60 -10.69
CA ILE A 980 24.59 -14.57 -9.58
C ILE A 980 24.11 -15.48 -8.45
N MET A 981 22.85 -15.34 -8.04
CA MET A 981 22.28 -16.16 -6.98
C MET A 981 22.29 -17.65 -7.32
N ALA A 982 21.94 -18.02 -8.56
CA ALA A 982 21.97 -19.40 -9.00
C ALA A 982 23.38 -20.00 -8.92
N VAL A 983 24.40 -19.30 -9.46
CA VAL A 983 25.78 -19.83 -9.46
C VAL A 983 26.37 -19.86 -8.05
N LEU A 984 26.16 -18.81 -7.23
CA LEU A 984 26.73 -18.74 -5.88
C LEU A 984 26.09 -19.74 -4.92
N SER A 985 24.84 -20.14 -5.14
CA SER A 985 24.16 -21.21 -4.39
C SER A 985 24.52 -22.63 -4.87
N GLY A 986 25.37 -22.76 -5.90
CA GLY A 986 25.78 -24.05 -6.48
C GLY A 986 24.82 -24.61 -7.53
N GLY A 987 23.83 -23.83 -7.97
CA GLY A 987 22.94 -24.17 -9.09
C GLY A 987 23.54 -23.86 -10.46
N GLU A 988 22.79 -24.20 -11.51
CA GLU A 988 23.18 -23.90 -12.89
C GLU A 988 22.91 -22.43 -13.25
N ALA A 989 23.82 -21.83 -14.03
CA ALA A 989 23.61 -20.50 -14.59
C ALA A 989 22.43 -20.50 -15.58
N ILE A 990 21.64 -19.43 -15.57
CA ILE A 990 20.44 -19.29 -16.41
C ILE A 990 20.81 -18.91 -17.85
N THR A 991 21.73 -17.96 -18.02
CA THR A 991 22.15 -17.45 -19.33
C THR A 991 23.67 -17.42 -19.52
N PRO A 992 24.36 -18.56 -19.34
CA PRO A 992 25.80 -18.61 -19.53
C PRO A 992 26.17 -18.64 -21.02
N VAL A 993 27.31 -18.04 -21.36
CA VAL A 993 27.79 -17.98 -22.77
C VAL A 993 29.19 -18.60 -22.96
N ASN A 994 29.83 -19.05 -21.88
CA ASN A 994 31.22 -19.52 -21.89
C ASN A 994 31.43 -20.90 -21.24
N LEU A 995 30.37 -21.69 -21.02
CA LEU A 995 30.48 -22.98 -20.33
C LEU A 995 31.48 -23.94 -21.01
N GLN A 996 31.59 -23.88 -22.33
CA GLN A 996 32.50 -24.70 -23.13
C GLN A 996 33.99 -24.47 -22.83
N PHE A 997 34.33 -23.35 -22.18
CA PHE A 997 35.71 -23.00 -21.84
C PHE A 997 36.07 -23.30 -20.38
N LEU A 998 35.09 -23.69 -19.54
CA LEU A 998 35.35 -24.10 -18.16
C LEU A 998 36.17 -25.40 -18.15
N LYS A 999 37.31 -25.39 -17.48
CA LYS A 999 38.09 -26.61 -17.21
C LYS A 999 37.32 -27.45 -16.20
N LYS A 1000 36.88 -28.65 -16.63
CA LYS A 1000 36.23 -29.65 -15.77
C LYS A 1000 37.18 -30.22 -14.73
#